data_AF-G0UAE1-F1
#
_entry.id   AF-G0UAE1-F1
#
_cell.length_a   1.000
_cell.length_b   1.000
_cell.length_c   1.000
_cell.angle_alpha   90.00
_cell.angle_beta   90.00
_cell.angle_gamma   90.00
#
_symmetry.space_group_name_H-M   'P 1'
#
loop_
_entity.id
_entity.type
_entity.pdbx_description
1 polymer ?
#
loop_
_entity_poly.entity_id
_entity_poly.type
_entity_poly.pdbx_seq_one_letter_code
_entity_poly.pdbx_strand_id
1 'polypeptide(L)'
;MRRHFVSSLGCAPSAPRSCCVPGGLSFGASRRPITSRGQFNPIHNFSYAMERGVRARDAKSFEKLLSNPGPLRLDYTPDYLDWLYRCYRAKCTFTDARAVAEKKFNGNILSGGYSGASRTALAAQTGEDGAGDTRGRLPGAPPPGMFLRPSHSFRRITGEMKRKHAQDILDEVAKAQGMLDLFERQPHFPAIHIDRCSRFHLVELFKEMVLERALDSAIIWEKALMYRAILSERKLSYPPSFQYIFGAVEDTVFAPAVPHPAADSTSGAMGAAAGVAPHPLSVKCPTAEAYYYFLYLVKRYYVDNAVEAHVVLRCHQAPNVGELLFSNPPPKDETEVLRAIEVIRAADLRRKAEAESGASPSSSSPSPAAGSESGAGKAPGETKPKPPRRPLAPREYPPIDMLWRCEENVPLLKVLLFGEFNLLVSENPFVKFPNAHAYITRPYSSESTQVFAEGVSLASVMAERRGHLLPSIPRNTAGLIDMRAQELRRLQHKHHREDIVSFQTLLRGTHAEDNPFTYSSYADWSYFNPRAVRAEERDRLTLKGLRALKLYDSATQDIYCSGYDSVMLCHTQRVSEGTSTMPSYLPTLPHFVAIVKKDPHISFLSHVGLDDRGSSTEAAAKHRELERRIYYLSRALYHMALEYHKEAVRRVNRQKVNVAAALLDSFVEEEWAAMLRAAAVQGAPEDGKVQMARRLGQYLPFARRPLEDSGFPTDARADDYARWMQAPTVMSGRTQ
;
A
#
# COMPACT_ATOMS: atom_id res chain seq x y z
N MET A 1 -4.30 -26.63 -73.23
CA MET A 1 -5.17 -25.68 -73.97
C MET A 1 -6.06 -25.01 -72.93
N ARG A 2 -6.03 -23.73 -72.60
CA ARG A 2 -5.37 -22.52 -73.13
C ARG A 2 -4.12 -22.15 -72.33
N ARG A 3 -3.29 -21.30 -72.94
CA ARG A 3 -1.86 -21.10 -72.71
C ARG A 3 -1.60 -19.58 -72.58
N HIS A 4 -0.63 -19.22 -71.73
CA HIS A 4 0.12 -17.94 -71.64
C HIS A 4 -0.68 -16.71 -71.15
N PHE A 5 -0.16 -15.83 -70.28
CA PHE A 5 1.18 -15.26 -70.23
C PHE A 5 1.67 -15.03 -68.79
N VAL A 6 2.95 -15.37 -68.58
CA VAL A 6 3.79 -14.95 -67.45
C VAL A 6 4.32 -13.56 -67.76
N SER A 7 4.22 -12.63 -66.81
CA SER A 7 4.99 -11.38 -66.81
C SER A 7 5.74 -11.30 -65.48
N SER A 8 6.95 -11.86 -65.46
CA SER A 8 8.02 -11.36 -64.62
C SER A 8 8.48 -10.01 -65.19
N LEU A 9 8.66 -9.01 -64.34
CA LEU A 9 9.76 -8.02 -64.34
C LEU A 9 9.37 -6.85 -63.43
N GLY A 10 10.24 -6.55 -62.48
CA GLY A 10 10.05 -5.47 -61.52
C GLY A 10 10.77 -5.68 -60.19
N CYS A 11 12.03 -6.11 -60.24
CA CYS A 11 12.94 -5.98 -59.12
C CYS A 11 13.00 -4.50 -58.70
N ALA A 12 12.49 -4.17 -57.52
CA ALA A 12 12.89 -2.97 -56.81
C ALA A 12 14.08 -3.33 -55.92
N PRO A 13 15.17 -2.54 -55.97
CA PRO A 13 16.43 -2.90 -55.35
C PRO A 13 16.30 -2.94 -53.83
N SER A 14 16.86 -4.01 -53.27
CA SER A 14 17.25 -4.15 -51.87
C SER A 14 17.98 -2.88 -51.41
N ALA A 15 17.28 -2.02 -50.66
CA ALA A 15 17.92 -0.96 -49.92
C ALA A 15 18.87 -1.58 -48.88
N PRO A 16 20.13 -1.13 -48.78
CA PRO A 16 21.07 -1.67 -47.83
C PRO A 16 20.53 -1.43 -46.43
N ARG A 17 20.50 -2.53 -45.66
CA ARG A 17 20.29 -2.58 -44.22
C ARG A 17 20.92 -1.35 -43.58
N SER A 18 20.07 -0.44 -43.12
CA SER A 18 20.48 0.62 -42.21
C SER A 18 21.10 -0.06 -40.99
N CYS A 19 22.41 0.16 -40.83
CA CYS A 19 23.20 -0.24 -39.67
C CYS A 19 22.83 0.64 -38.47
N CYS A 20 21.57 0.56 -38.05
CA CYS A 20 21.16 0.82 -36.70
C CYS A 20 20.63 -0.52 -36.22
N VAL A 21 21.53 -1.37 -35.72
CA VAL A 21 21.13 -2.44 -34.80
C VAL A 21 20.72 -1.68 -33.54
N PRO A 22 19.42 -1.57 -33.17
CA PRO A 22 19.17 -1.49 -31.75
C PRO A 22 19.65 -2.84 -31.24
N GLY A 23 20.70 -2.84 -30.42
CA GLY A 23 21.03 -4.00 -29.63
C GLY A 23 19.78 -4.35 -28.85
N GLY A 24 18.99 -5.27 -29.40
CA GLY A 24 17.96 -6.00 -28.70
C GLY A 24 18.69 -6.86 -27.69
N LEU A 25 19.19 -6.23 -26.63
CA LEU A 25 19.35 -6.89 -25.37
C LEU A 25 17.97 -7.43 -25.07
N SER A 26 17.86 -8.76 -25.19
CA SER A 26 16.76 -9.53 -24.65
C SER A 26 16.25 -8.85 -23.39
N PHE A 27 14.99 -8.40 -23.42
CA PHE A 27 14.23 -7.95 -22.25
C PHE A 27 13.94 -9.14 -21.30
N GLY A 28 14.83 -10.13 -21.24
CA GLY A 28 14.84 -11.22 -20.26
C GLY A 28 15.49 -10.85 -18.94
N ALA A 29 15.89 -9.58 -18.73
CA ALA A 29 16.16 -9.07 -17.40
C ALA A 29 14.81 -8.93 -16.67
N SER A 30 14.47 -9.95 -15.87
CA SER A 30 13.48 -9.86 -14.80
C SER A 30 13.54 -8.46 -14.18
N ARG A 31 12.54 -7.61 -14.45
CA ARG A 31 12.48 -6.21 -14.00
C ARG A 31 12.22 -6.12 -12.50
N ARG A 32 13.06 -6.72 -11.65
CA ARG A 32 12.76 -6.89 -10.22
C ARG A 32 12.26 -5.57 -9.62
N PRO A 33 11.11 -5.56 -8.93
CA PRO A 33 10.60 -4.36 -8.30
C PRO A 33 11.60 -3.85 -7.26
N ILE A 34 11.55 -2.53 -6.96
CA ILE A 34 12.47 -1.92 -6.00
C ILE A 34 12.21 -2.45 -4.58
N THR A 35 10.93 -2.64 -4.22
CA THR A 35 10.49 -3.45 -3.07
C THR A 35 9.30 -4.31 -3.48
N SER A 36 9.34 -5.58 -3.10
CA SER A 36 8.20 -6.52 -3.13
C SER A 36 7.98 -7.20 -1.77
N ARG A 37 6.85 -7.89 -1.64
CA ARG A 37 6.53 -8.72 -0.48
C ARG A 37 7.70 -9.61 -0.05
N GLY A 38 8.08 -9.51 1.23
CA GLY A 38 9.12 -10.36 1.83
C GLY A 38 10.55 -10.02 1.43
N GLN A 39 10.77 -8.91 0.72
CA GLN A 39 12.12 -8.44 0.38
C GLN A 39 12.81 -7.81 1.60
N PHE A 40 14.13 -8.02 1.71
CA PHE A 40 14.96 -7.33 2.71
C PHE A 40 15.46 -5.99 2.18
N ASN A 41 15.29 -4.95 3.01
CA ASN A 41 15.78 -3.61 2.74
C ASN A 41 16.78 -3.17 3.83
N PRO A 42 17.89 -2.50 3.46
CA PRO A 42 18.91 -2.10 4.43
C PRO A 42 18.48 -0.84 5.19
N ILE A 43 18.55 -0.86 6.51
CA ILE A 43 18.35 0.35 7.36
C ILE A 43 19.66 1.05 7.75
N HIS A 44 20.80 0.38 7.57
CA HIS A 44 22.12 0.88 7.95
C HIS A 44 22.85 1.60 6.81
N ASN A 45 23.58 2.65 7.14
CA ASN A 45 24.45 3.34 6.19
C ASN A 45 25.92 2.92 6.36
N PHE A 46 26.33 1.87 5.64
CA PHE A 46 27.73 1.42 5.65
C PHE A 46 28.65 2.30 4.80
N SER A 47 28.14 2.98 3.76
CA SER A 47 28.98 3.76 2.82
C SER A 47 29.86 4.77 3.56
N TYR A 48 29.26 5.51 4.50
CA TYR A 48 29.92 6.59 5.23
C TYR A 48 31.16 6.16 6.03
N ALA A 49 31.09 5.00 6.68
CA ALA A 49 32.22 4.48 7.47
C ALA A 49 33.28 3.85 6.56
N MET A 50 32.85 3.14 5.52
CA MET A 50 33.74 2.49 4.56
C MET A 50 34.56 3.48 3.73
N GLU A 51 33.98 4.62 3.36
CA GLU A 51 34.69 5.73 2.69
C GLU A 51 35.82 6.32 3.54
N ARG A 52 35.72 6.21 4.88
CA ARG A 52 36.78 6.58 5.83
C ARG A 52 37.78 5.47 6.10
N GLY A 53 37.67 4.34 5.41
CA GLY A 53 38.54 3.18 5.59
C GLY A 53 38.20 2.29 6.79
N VAL A 54 37.06 2.53 7.48
CA VAL A 54 36.65 1.67 8.59
C VAL A 54 35.99 0.41 8.06
N ARG A 55 36.62 -0.74 8.30
CA ARG A 55 36.15 -2.06 7.82
C ARG A 55 36.12 -3.08 8.97
N ALA A 56 34.99 -3.75 9.12
CA ALA A 56 34.83 -4.92 9.97
C ALA A 56 35.40 -6.15 9.25
N ARG A 57 36.20 -6.95 9.96
CA ARG A 57 36.79 -8.20 9.44
C ARG A 57 36.07 -9.43 9.98
N ASP A 58 35.70 -9.37 11.26
CA ASP A 58 35.11 -10.47 12.00
C ASP A 58 33.63 -10.20 12.31
N ALA A 59 32.85 -11.26 12.53
CA ALA A 59 31.42 -11.16 12.86
C ALA A 59 31.16 -10.26 14.09
N LYS A 60 31.98 -10.37 15.15
CA LYS A 60 31.86 -9.51 16.36
C LYS A 60 32.04 -8.02 16.04
N SER A 61 32.95 -7.69 15.12
CA SER A 61 33.16 -6.32 14.69
C SER A 61 32.00 -5.79 13.84
N PHE A 62 31.34 -6.68 13.09
CA PHE A 62 30.13 -6.37 12.32
C PHE A 62 28.92 -6.16 13.24
N GLU A 63 28.71 -7.02 14.24
CA GLU A 63 27.66 -6.85 15.26
C GLU A 63 27.79 -5.50 16.00
N LYS A 64 29.02 -5.10 16.33
CA LYS A 64 29.32 -3.78 16.91
C LYS A 64 28.95 -2.63 15.96
N LEU A 65 29.10 -2.83 14.65
CA LEU A 65 28.73 -1.85 13.63
C LEU A 65 27.21 -1.68 13.47
N LEU A 66 26.44 -2.74 13.74
CA LEU A 66 24.97 -2.73 13.69
C LEU A 66 24.34 -2.10 14.93
N SER A 67 24.99 -2.22 16.08
CA SER A 67 24.47 -1.78 17.36
C SER A 67 24.32 -0.26 17.43
N ASN A 68 23.07 0.23 17.46
CA ASN A 68 22.79 1.66 17.59
C ASN A 68 23.18 2.16 19.00
N PRO A 69 24.03 3.20 19.13
CA PRO A 69 24.29 3.81 20.44
C PRO A 69 23.07 4.57 21.01
N GLY A 70 22.12 4.95 20.16
CA GLY A 70 20.93 5.70 20.53
C GLY A 70 19.92 4.93 21.41
N PRO A 71 18.74 5.52 21.67
CA PRO A 71 17.79 5.04 22.66
C PRO A 71 16.92 3.86 22.18
N LEU A 72 17.03 3.49 20.89
CA LEU A 72 16.33 2.37 20.27
C LEU A 72 17.30 1.23 20.00
N ARG A 73 17.03 0.05 20.58
CA ARG A 73 17.75 -1.19 20.25
C ARG A 73 16.88 -2.04 19.33
N LEU A 74 17.45 -2.42 18.20
CA LEU A 74 16.78 -3.22 17.18
C LEU A 74 17.28 -4.66 17.26
N ASP A 75 16.35 -5.60 17.29
CA ASP A 75 16.66 -7.01 17.09
C ASP A 75 16.40 -7.38 15.62
N TYR A 76 17.08 -8.43 15.17
CA TYR A 76 17.04 -8.90 13.79
C TYR A 76 16.86 -10.41 13.77
N THR A 77 16.21 -10.94 12.73
CA THR A 77 16.25 -12.38 12.48
C THR A 77 17.64 -12.82 12.02
N PRO A 78 18.06 -14.07 12.31
CA PRO A 78 19.33 -14.60 11.83
C PRO A 78 19.47 -14.54 10.30
N ASP A 79 18.37 -14.76 9.57
CA ASP A 79 18.34 -14.72 8.10
C ASP A 79 18.61 -13.31 7.56
N TYR A 80 17.98 -12.27 8.13
CA TYR A 80 18.26 -10.89 7.77
C TYR A 80 19.71 -10.50 8.09
N LEU A 81 20.25 -10.95 9.23
CA LEU A 81 21.64 -10.68 9.62
C LEU A 81 22.64 -11.33 8.66
N ASP A 82 22.42 -12.59 8.26
CA ASP A 82 23.28 -13.27 7.28
C ASP A 82 23.22 -12.57 5.92
N TRP A 83 22.02 -12.27 5.43
CA TRP A 83 21.84 -11.48 4.21
C TRP A 83 22.60 -10.14 4.28
N LEU A 84 22.43 -9.39 5.37
CA LEU A 84 23.06 -8.09 5.57
C LEU A 84 24.59 -8.22 5.64
N TYR A 85 25.11 -9.25 6.29
CA TYR A 85 26.54 -9.53 6.38
C TYR A 85 27.15 -9.87 5.01
N ARG A 86 26.47 -10.71 4.21
CA ARG A 86 26.87 -11.01 2.83
C ARG A 86 26.89 -9.75 1.97
N CYS A 87 25.86 -8.91 2.05
CA CYS A 87 25.80 -7.62 1.37
C CYS A 87 26.94 -6.69 1.80
N TYR A 88 27.24 -6.63 3.10
CA TYR A 88 28.35 -5.85 3.65
C TYR A 88 29.70 -6.29 3.07
N ARG A 89 30.00 -7.60 3.09
CA ARG A 89 31.24 -8.14 2.52
C ARG A 89 31.34 -7.89 1.02
N ALA A 90 30.25 -8.08 0.27
CA ALA A 90 30.21 -7.79 -1.16
C ALA A 90 30.51 -6.31 -1.44
N LYS A 91 29.94 -5.39 -0.64
CA LYS A 91 30.23 -3.95 -0.74
C LYS A 91 31.69 -3.63 -0.40
N CYS A 92 32.28 -4.32 0.57
CA CYS A 92 33.70 -4.19 0.90
C CYS A 92 34.57 -4.56 -0.30
N THR A 93 34.32 -5.73 -0.89
CA THR A 93 35.04 -6.19 -2.09
C THR A 93 34.84 -5.25 -3.27
N PHE A 94 33.62 -4.77 -3.50
CA PHE A 94 33.32 -3.82 -4.58
C PHE A 94 34.08 -2.51 -4.43
N THR A 95 34.07 -1.92 -3.23
CA THR A 95 34.79 -0.67 -2.95
C THR A 95 36.30 -0.83 -3.03
N ASP A 96 36.85 -1.97 -2.56
CA ASP A 96 38.28 -2.27 -2.69
C ASP A 96 38.69 -2.47 -4.16
N ALA A 97 37.93 -3.27 -4.92
CA ALA A 97 38.20 -3.49 -6.33
C ALA A 97 38.14 -2.20 -7.14
N ARG A 98 37.17 -1.33 -6.84
CA ARG A 98 37.05 0.00 -7.45
C ARG A 98 38.23 0.89 -7.10
N ALA A 99 38.59 1.00 -5.81
CA ALA A 99 39.72 1.82 -5.37
C ALA A 99 41.06 1.32 -5.93
N VAL A 100 41.25 0.00 -6.03
CA VAL A 100 42.44 -0.61 -6.66
C VAL A 100 42.47 -0.30 -8.15
N ALA A 101 41.34 -0.39 -8.87
CA ALA A 101 41.27 0.01 -10.27
C ALA A 101 41.61 1.49 -10.45
N GLU A 102 41.02 2.38 -9.64
CA GLU A 102 41.31 3.82 -9.69
C GLU A 102 42.79 4.11 -9.36
N LYS A 103 43.39 3.43 -8.36
CA LYS A 103 44.83 3.55 -8.05
C LYS A 103 45.73 3.09 -9.19
N LYS A 104 45.44 1.96 -9.83
CA LYS A 104 46.20 1.47 -10.99
C LYS A 104 46.22 2.48 -12.15
N PHE A 105 45.20 3.32 -12.23
CA PHE A 105 45.07 4.32 -13.27
C PHE A 105 45.26 5.76 -12.79
N ASN A 106 45.79 5.96 -11.57
CA ASN A 106 45.96 7.29 -10.95
C ASN A 106 44.70 8.17 -11.02
N GLY A 107 43.51 7.58 -10.82
CA GLY A 107 42.22 8.24 -10.92
C GLY A 107 41.60 8.27 -12.33
N ASN A 108 42.26 7.66 -13.33
CA ASN A 108 41.89 7.79 -14.74
C ASN A 108 41.54 6.42 -15.36
N ILE A 109 40.39 5.84 -14.97
CA ILE A 109 39.96 4.49 -15.37
C ILE A 109 40.22 4.22 -16.87
N LEU A 110 40.85 3.09 -17.16
CA LEU A 110 41.59 2.88 -18.39
C LEU A 110 40.70 2.65 -19.63
N SER A 111 40.93 3.46 -20.65
CA SER A 111 40.81 3.04 -22.05
C SER A 111 42.12 2.34 -22.41
N GLY A 112 42.09 1.02 -22.55
CA GLY A 112 43.25 0.23 -22.96
C GLY A 112 42.76 -1.11 -23.50
N GLY A 113 42.88 -1.29 -24.81
CA GLY A 113 42.45 -2.50 -25.50
C GLY A 113 43.11 -3.76 -24.92
N TYR A 114 42.29 -4.71 -24.49
CA TYR A 114 42.72 -6.09 -24.32
C TYR A 114 42.66 -6.78 -25.70
N SER A 115 43.59 -6.44 -26.59
CA SER A 115 44.00 -7.32 -27.66
C SER A 115 45.23 -8.09 -27.19
N GLY A 116 45.02 -9.36 -26.82
CA GLY A 116 46.09 -10.35 -26.67
C GLY A 116 46.96 -10.26 -25.41
N ALA A 117 46.50 -10.86 -24.29
CA ALA A 117 47.32 -11.59 -23.32
C ALA A 117 46.51 -11.87 -22.03
N SER A 118 45.76 -12.97 -22.01
CA SER A 118 45.62 -13.85 -20.84
C SER A 118 44.70 -15.00 -21.22
N ARG A 119 45.28 -15.99 -21.90
CA ARG A 119 44.63 -17.28 -22.21
C ARG A 119 45.16 -18.40 -21.31
N THR A 120 45.85 -18.06 -20.21
CA THR A 120 46.62 -19.01 -19.38
C THR A 120 46.33 -18.92 -17.89
N ALA A 121 45.20 -18.36 -17.48
CA ALA A 121 44.73 -18.41 -16.09
C ALA A 121 43.31 -18.98 -15.95
N LEU A 122 42.86 -19.75 -16.93
CA LEU A 122 41.52 -20.37 -16.98
C LEU A 122 41.60 -21.90 -16.98
N ALA A 123 42.47 -22.44 -16.14
CA ALA A 123 42.67 -23.88 -15.96
C ALA A 123 42.91 -24.22 -14.48
N ALA A 124 42.03 -23.78 -13.59
CA ALA A 124 41.91 -24.33 -12.24
C ALA A 124 40.59 -23.86 -11.59
N GLN A 125 39.47 -24.46 -12.02
CA GLN A 125 38.25 -24.69 -11.23
C GLN A 125 37.14 -25.15 -12.19
N THR A 126 37.20 -26.42 -12.55
CA THR A 126 36.01 -27.18 -12.95
C THR A 126 35.23 -27.49 -11.67
N GLY A 127 34.07 -26.87 -11.53
CA GLY A 127 33.07 -27.15 -10.51
C GLY A 127 31.77 -26.47 -10.93
N GLU A 128 30.78 -27.29 -11.27
CA GLU A 128 29.46 -26.93 -11.77
C GLU A 128 28.76 -25.90 -10.87
N ASP A 129 28.19 -24.85 -11.48
CA ASP A 129 26.82 -24.36 -11.20
C ASP A 129 26.51 -23.14 -12.08
N GLY A 130 25.46 -23.27 -12.89
CA GLY A 130 24.99 -22.24 -13.81
C GLY A 130 24.29 -21.09 -13.08
N ALA A 131 24.94 -19.93 -13.03
CA ALA A 131 24.28 -18.64 -12.80
C ALA A 131 25.14 -17.48 -13.35
N GLY A 132 24.60 -16.79 -14.36
CA GLY A 132 24.95 -15.46 -14.88
C GLY A 132 26.33 -14.88 -14.52
N ASP A 133 27.25 -14.99 -15.48
CA ASP A 133 28.62 -14.47 -15.51
C ASP A 133 28.70 -12.93 -15.32
N THR A 134 28.59 -12.48 -14.07
CA THR A 134 28.79 -11.09 -13.63
C THR A 134 30.03 -10.92 -12.74
N ARG A 135 30.73 -12.02 -12.43
CA ARG A 135 31.89 -12.04 -11.52
C ARG A 135 33.17 -11.40 -12.10
N GLY A 136 33.19 -11.06 -13.40
CA GLY A 136 34.40 -10.58 -14.09
C GLY A 136 34.47 -9.08 -14.42
N ARG A 137 33.42 -8.28 -14.25
CA ARG A 137 33.46 -6.85 -14.63
C ARG A 137 33.87 -5.96 -13.47
N LEU A 138 35.05 -5.34 -13.59
CA LEU A 138 35.52 -4.34 -12.65
C LEU A 138 34.56 -3.13 -12.59
N PRO A 139 34.29 -2.57 -11.40
CA PRO A 139 33.46 -1.38 -11.26
C PRO A 139 34.02 -0.22 -12.09
N GLY A 140 33.17 0.44 -12.89
CA GLY A 140 33.57 1.51 -13.80
C GLY A 140 34.07 1.04 -15.18
N ALA A 141 34.16 -0.27 -15.43
CA ALA A 141 34.48 -0.81 -16.75
C ALA A 141 33.43 -0.39 -17.79
N PRO A 142 33.86 -0.06 -19.02
CA PRO A 142 32.94 0.35 -20.07
C PRO A 142 31.96 -0.76 -20.45
N PRO A 143 30.75 -0.39 -20.90
CA PRO A 143 29.86 -1.31 -21.60
C PRO A 143 30.55 -1.91 -22.84
N PRO A 144 30.12 -3.10 -23.31
CA PRO A 144 30.61 -3.65 -24.58
C PRO A 144 30.50 -2.64 -25.72
N GLY A 145 31.56 -2.51 -26.53
CA GLY A 145 31.56 -1.62 -27.69
C GLY A 145 31.64 -0.11 -27.39
N MET A 146 31.88 0.27 -26.12
CA MET A 146 32.06 1.66 -25.72
C MET A 146 33.46 1.93 -25.16
N PHE A 147 33.89 3.17 -25.27
CA PHE A 147 35.16 3.69 -24.78
C PHE A 147 34.91 4.74 -23.71
N LEU A 148 35.81 4.86 -22.73
CA LEU A 148 35.71 5.88 -21.70
C LEU A 148 36.15 7.25 -22.22
N ARG A 149 35.38 8.30 -21.92
CA ARG A 149 35.77 9.69 -22.23
C ARG A 149 36.86 10.21 -21.26
N PRO A 150 37.61 11.27 -21.62
CA PRO A 150 38.57 11.90 -20.71
C PRO A 150 37.90 12.45 -19.44
N SER A 151 38.57 12.30 -18.28
CA SER A 151 38.05 12.66 -16.95
C SER A 151 37.57 14.11 -16.85
N HIS A 152 38.34 15.04 -17.39
CA HIS A 152 38.03 16.48 -17.35
C HIS A 152 37.12 16.96 -18.49
N SER A 153 36.57 16.04 -19.30
CA SER A 153 35.60 16.43 -20.32
C SER A 153 34.26 16.79 -19.69
N PHE A 154 33.63 17.88 -20.14
CA PHE A 154 32.34 18.35 -19.60
C PHE A 154 31.26 17.26 -19.60
N ARG A 155 31.20 16.44 -20.66
CA ARG A 155 30.25 15.31 -20.73
C ARG A 155 30.52 14.29 -19.64
N ARG A 156 31.77 13.88 -19.44
CA ARG A 156 32.12 12.90 -18.40
C ARG A 156 31.86 13.45 -16.99
N ILE A 157 32.25 14.69 -16.70
CA ILE A 157 31.97 15.34 -15.41
C ILE A 157 30.46 15.35 -15.14
N THR A 158 29.66 15.76 -16.12
CA THR A 158 28.20 15.80 -16.01
C THR A 158 27.63 14.40 -15.79
N GLY A 159 28.10 13.40 -16.52
CA GLY A 159 27.67 12.02 -16.36
C GLY A 159 28.04 11.43 -15.00
N GLU A 160 29.27 11.66 -14.51
CA GLU A 160 29.71 11.23 -13.18
C GLU A 160 28.88 11.89 -12.07
N MET A 161 28.58 13.19 -12.20
CA MET A 161 27.66 13.90 -11.29
C MET A 161 26.25 13.30 -11.31
N LYS A 162 25.69 13.03 -12.50
CA LYS A 162 24.37 12.38 -12.63
C LYS A 162 24.36 11.00 -11.96
N ARG A 163 25.39 10.17 -12.17
CA ARG A 163 25.50 8.85 -11.53
C ARG A 163 25.59 8.95 -10.02
N LYS A 164 26.41 9.87 -9.50
CA LYS A 164 26.55 10.11 -8.06
C LYS A 164 25.20 10.50 -7.45
N HIS A 165 24.56 11.52 -8.00
CA HIS A 165 23.26 11.99 -7.51
C HIS A 165 22.17 10.90 -7.58
N ALA A 166 22.12 10.15 -8.68
CA ALA A 166 21.19 9.03 -8.81
C ALA A 166 21.46 7.92 -7.79
N GLN A 167 22.72 7.57 -7.54
CA GLN A 167 23.09 6.57 -6.53
C GLN A 167 22.72 7.03 -5.12
N ASP A 168 22.96 8.31 -4.78
CA ASP A 168 22.58 8.88 -3.48
C ASP A 168 21.07 8.77 -3.26
N ILE A 169 20.26 9.07 -4.28
CA ILE A 169 18.80 8.90 -4.22
C ILE A 169 18.41 7.43 -4.03
N LEU A 170 19.06 6.49 -4.73
CA LEU A 170 18.76 5.07 -4.59
C LEU A 170 19.10 4.54 -3.19
N ASP A 171 20.23 4.97 -2.62
CA ASP A 171 20.63 4.63 -1.26
C ASP A 171 19.64 5.21 -0.23
N GLU A 172 19.15 6.43 -0.43
CA GLU A 172 18.07 7.01 0.38
C GLU A 172 16.77 6.22 0.29
N VAL A 173 16.34 5.87 -0.93
CA VAL A 173 15.09 5.12 -1.17
C VAL A 173 15.15 3.75 -0.52
N ALA A 174 16.28 3.03 -0.66
CA ALA A 174 16.47 1.72 -0.05
C ALA A 174 16.38 1.79 1.48
N LYS A 175 17.02 2.79 2.10
CA LYS A 175 16.92 3.04 3.54
C LYS A 175 15.51 3.42 3.96
N ALA A 176 14.84 4.31 3.22
CA ALA A 176 13.48 4.73 3.53
C ALA A 176 12.50 3.54 3.48
N GLN A 177 12.62 2.65 2.49
CA GLN A 177 11.83 1.42 2.44
C GLN A 177 12.15 0.50 3.61
N GLY A 178 13.42 0.34 4.01
CA GLY A 178 13.79 -0.39 5.21
C GLY A 178 13.24 0.23 6.50
N MET A 179 13.16 1.56 6.60
CA MET A 179 12.55 2.25 7.74
C MET A 179 11.04 2.05 7.79
N LEU A 180 10.37 2.01 6.63
CA LEU A 180 8.97 1.59 6.55
C LEU A 180 8.81 0.15 7.03
N ASP A 181 9.64 -0.78 6.56
CA ASP A 181 9.61 -2.19 6.99
C ASP A 181 9.81 -2.34 8.51
N LEU A 182 10.73 -1.56 9.08
CA LEU A 182 11.03 -1.54 10.51
C LEU A 182 9.80 -1.16 11.35
N PHE A 183 9.11 -0.07 10.99
CA PHE A 183 7.99 0.46 11.76
C PHE A 183 6.61 -0.09 11.35
N GLU A 184 6.50 -0.70 10.17
CA GLU A 184 5.39 -1.58 9.78
C GLU A 184 5.41 -2.90 10.56
N ARG A 185 6.57 -3.23 11.14
CA ARG A 185 6.81 -4.44 11.91
C ARG A 185 6.88 -5.68 11.01
N GLN A 186 7.67 -5.56 9.94
CA GLN A 186 8.02 -6.71 9.11
C GLN A 186 8.76 -7.79 9.93
N PRO A 187 8.54 -9.10 9.66
CA PRO A 187 9.01 -10.19 10.51
C PRO A 187 10.53 -10.24 10.75
N HIS A 188 11.31 -9.71 9.80
CA HIS A 188 12.77 -9.69 9.90
C HIS A 188 13.32 -8.70 10.94
N PHE A 189 12.47 -7.79 11.43
CA PHE A 189 12.73 -6.93 12.58
C PHE A 189 11.85 -7.38 13.75
N PRO A 190 12.19 -8.46 14.48
CA PRO A 190 11.29 -9.09 15.45
C PRO A 190 10.95 -8.19 16.65
N ALA A 191 11.88 -7.36 17.13
CA ALA A 191 11.65 -6.51 18.30
C ALA A 191 12.34 -5.14 18.19
N ILE A 192 11.67 -4.12 18.72
CA ILE A 192 12.20 -2.77 18.92
C ILE A 192 12.13 -2.49 20.43
N HIS A 193 13.30 -2.41 21.05
CA HIS A 193 13.43 -2.19 22.49
C HIS A 193 13.60 -0.70 22.81
N ILE A 194 12.91 -0.28 23.88
CA ILE A 194 12.82 1.11 24.36
C ILE A 194 13.36 1.25 25.80
N ASP A 195 14.34 0.44 26.16
CA ASP A 195 14.96 0.40 27.49
C ASP A 195 15.71 1.71 27.82
N ARG A 196 16.35 2.32 26.82
CA ARG A 196 17.14 3.56 26.92
C ARG A 196 16.37 4.84 26.61
N CYS A 197 15.07 4.75 26.33
CA CYS A 197 14.26 5.90 25.99
C CYS A 197 13.94 6.75 27.23
N SER A 198 14.33 8.03 27.21
CA SER A 198 13.79 9.05 28.11
C SER A 198 12.36 9.48 27.71
N ARG A 199 11.68 10.25 28.57
CA ARG A 199 10.33 10.80 28.31
C ARG A 199 10.22 11.50 26.95
N PHE A 200 11.24 12.27 26.56
CA PHE A 200 11.28 12.93 25.25
C PHE A 200 11.09 11.93 24.10
N HIS A 201 11.89 10.86 24.08
CA HIS A 201 11.83 9.84 23.03
C HIS A 201 10.48 9.11 23.01
N LEU A 202 9.94 8.78 24.19
CA LEU A 202 8.64 8.11 24.30
C LEU A 202 7.51 8.99 23.75
N VAL A 203 7.52 10.29 24.06
CA VAL A 203 6.50 11.23 23.58
C VAL A 203 6.57 11.40 22.07
N GLU A 204 7.76 11.55 21.50
CA GLU A 204 7.90 11.71 20.03
C GLU A 204 7.53 10.42 19.29
N LEU A 205 7.96 9.26 19.78
CA LEU A 205 7.52 7.96 19.24
C LEU A 205 6.00 7.81 19.32
N PHE A 206 5.38 8.23 20.42
CA PHE A 206 3.93 8.16 20.58
C PHE A 206 3.20 9.04 19.57
N LYS A 207 3.63 10.29 19.40
CA LYS A 207 3.00 11.23 18.47
C LYS A 207 3.07 10.68 17.04
N GLU A 208 4.26 10.33 16.57
CA GLU A 208 4.47 9.88 15.19
C GLU A 208 3.86 8.50 14.90
N MET A 209 3.96 7.57 15.85
CA MET A 209 3.64 6.17 15.60
C MET A 209 2.22 5.77 15.99
N VAL A 210 1.59 6.49 16.92
CA VAL A 210 0.27 6.16 17.46
C VAL A 210 -0.72 7.30 17.24
N LEU A 211 -0.43 8.50 17.74
CA LEU A 211 -1.38 9.61 17.77
C LEU A 211 -1.79 10.07 16.36
N GLU A 212 -0.82 10.34 15.48
CA GLU A 212 -1.08 10.83 14.11
C GLU A 212 -1.87 9.83 13.24
N ARG A 213 -1.85 8.54 13.60
CA ARG A 213 -2.52 7.48 12.85
C ARG A 213 -3.91 7.15 13.38
N ALA A 214 -4.20 7.50 14.62
CA ALA A 214 -5.46 7.18 15.27
C ALA A 214 -6.54 8.20 14.90
N LEU A 215 -7.69 7.71 14.42
CA LEU A 215 -8.85 8.56 14.17
C LEU A 215 -9.66 8.83 15.45
N ASP A 216 -9.69 7.83 16.33
CA ASP A 216 -10.35 7.92 17.63
C ASP A 216 -9.29 7.96 18.74
N SER A 217 -9.51 8.84 19.70
CA SER A 217 -8.63 9.03 20.85
C SER A 217 -8.91 8.04 21.98
N ALA A 218 -10.16 7.58 22.13
CA ALA A 218 -10.54 6.65 23.18
C ALA A 218 -9.87 5.29 22.98
N ILE A 219 -9.83 4.80 21.74
CA ILE A 219 -9.19 3.52 21.39
C ILE A 219 -7.70 3.44 21.78
N ILE A 220 -7.00 4.57 21.91
CA ILE A 220 -5.60 4.59 22.33
C ILE A 220 -5.47 4.17 23.81
N TRP A 221 -6.37 4.66 24.66
CA TRP A 221 -6.44 4.23 26.06
C TRP A 221 -6.79 2.75 26.16
N GLU A 222 -7.76 2.30 25.37
CA GLU A 222 -8.16 0.89 25.32
C GLU A 222 -7.01 -0.01 24.88
N LYS A 223 -6.27 0.39 23.83
CA LYS A 223 -5.04 -0.29 23.41
C LYS A 223 -4.01 -0.37 24.53
N ALA A 224 -3.76 0.73 25.24
CA ALA A 224 -2.78 0.75 26.32
C ALA A 224 -3.16 -0.22 27.45
N LEU A 225 -4.43 -0.21 27.86
CA LEU A 225 -4.94 -1.10 28.91
C LEU A 225 -5.02 -2.56 28.46
N MET A 226 -5.38 -2.81 27.20
CA MET A 226 -5.38 -4.15 26.60
C MET A 226 -3.96 -4.72 26.52
N TYR A 227 -2.98 -3.94 26.05
CA TYR A 227 -1.58 -4.38 26.03
C TYR A 227 -1.03 -4.62 27.43
N ARG A 228 -1.39 -3.77 28.40
CA ARG A 228 -1.06 -4.03 29.81
C ARG A 228 -1.64 -5.36 30.30
N ALA A 229 -2.89 -5.65 29.98
CA ALA A 229 -3.55 -6.90 30.36
C ALA A 229 -2.87 -8.12 29.73
N ILE A 230 -2.57 -8.07 28.41
CA ILE A 230 -1.86 -9.14 27.69
C ILE A 230 -0.48 -9.37 28.31
N LEU A 231 0.31 -8.31 28.53
CA LEU A 231 1.64 -8.42 29.13
C LEU A 231 1.58 -9.05 30.53
N SER A 232 0.63 -8.63 31.36
CA SER A 232 0.49 -9.15 32.72
C SER A 232 0.09 -10.63 32.75
N GLU A 233 -0.80 -11.05 31.85
CA GLU A 233 -1.32 -12.41 31.79
C GLU A 233 -0.32 -13.38 31.12
N ARG A 234 0.44 -12.90 30.13
CA ARG A 234 1.41 -13.70 29.36
C ARG A 234 2.85 -13.53 29.83
N LYS A 235 3.08 -12.97 31.03
CA LYS A 235 4.40 -12.65 31.59
C LYS A 235 5.43 -13.80 31.46
N LEU A 236 5.00 -15.04 31.68
CA LEU A 236 5.87 -16.22 31.69
C LEU A 236 6.34 -16.68 30.30
N SER A 237 5.63 -16.34 29.22
CA SER A 237 5.97 -16.81 27.87
C SER A 237 6.91 -15.86 27.11
N TYR A 238 7.14 -14.65 27.62
CA TYR A 238 7.99 -13.67 26.96
C TYR A 238 9.49 -13.95 27.15
N PRO A 239 10.33 -13.61 26.16
CA PRO A 239 11.76 -13.82 26.25
C PRO A 239 12.40 -12.95 27.35
N PRO A 240 13.58 -13.34 27.89
CA PRO A 240 14.28 -12.57 28.93
C PRO A 240 14.58 -11.12 28.52
N SER A 241 14.76 -10.85 27.23
CA SER A 241 14.99 -9.50 26.71
C SER A 241 13.83 -8.53 26.97
N PHE A 242 12.63 -9.02 27.29
CA PHE A 242 11.45 -8.21 27.59
C PHE A 242 11.31 -7.88 29.09
N GLN A 243 12.16 -8.41 29.97
CA GLN A 243 12.00 -8.25 31.42
C GLN A 243 11.86 -6.79 31.88
N TYR A 244 12.54 -5.85 31.20
CA TYR A 244 12.49 -4.42 31.54
C TYR A 244 11.10 -3.78 31.40
N ILE A 245 10.19 -4.33 30.61
CA ILE A 245 8.85 -3.74 30.43
C ILE A 245 7.95 -4.03 31.63
N PHE A 246 8.17 -5.12 32.35
CA PHE A 246 7.30 -5.50 33.47
C PHE A 246 7.40 -4.54 34.65
N GLY A 247 8.54 -3.85 34.83
CA GLY A 247 8.62 -2.72 35.75
C GLY A 247 7.56 -1.65 35.43
N ALA A 248 7.42 -1.27 34.15
CA ALA A 248 6.39 -0.30 33.73
C ALA A 248 4.94 -0.83 33.86
N VAL A 249 4.73 -2.14 33.71
CA VAL A 249 3.42 -2.77 33.93
C VAL A 249 3.01 -2.72 35.40
N GLU A 250 3.97 -2.97 36.29
CA GLU A 250 3.80 -2.95 37.75
C GLU A 250 3.65 -1.51 38.27
N ASP A 251 4.45 -0.57 37.74
CA ASP A 251 4.44 0.86 38.09
C ASP A 251 3.28 1.67 37.47
N THR A 252 2.32 1.02 36.81
CA THR A 252 1.19 1.73 36.19
C THR A 252 0.30 2.38 37.25
N VAL A 253 0.14 3.70 37.17
CA VAL A 253 -0.72 4.49 38.07
C VAL A 253 -2.16 4.50 37.57
N PHE A 254 -3.11 4.17 38.46
CA PHE A 254 -4.55 4.23 38.18
C PHE A 254 -5.23 5.29 39.04
N ALA A 255 -6.30 5.87 38.52
CA ALA A 255 -7.19 6.72 39.31
C ALA A 255 -7.94 5.88 40.37
N PRO A 256 -8.17 6.42 41.58
CA PRO A 256 -8.94 5.73 42.61
C PRO A 256 -10.39 5.54 42.18
N ALA A 257 -11.03 4.48 42.70
CA ALA A 257 -12.42 4.20 42.42
C ALA A 257 -13.31 5.34 42.96
N VAL A 258 -14.22 5.85 42.13
CA VAL A 258 -15.24 6.78 42.58
C VAL A 258 -16.28 5.97 43.37
N PRO A 259 -16.55 6.26 44.65
CA PRO A 259 -17.61 5.58 45.37
C PRO A 259 -18.95 5.93 44.72
N HIS A 260 -19.57 4.95 44.05
CA HIS A 260 -20.94 5.07 43.59
C HIS A 260 -21.85 5.23 44.82
N PRO A 261 -22.69 6.28 44.90
CA PRO A 261 -23.70 6.34 45.95
C PRO A 261 -24.62 5.12 45.78
N ALA A 262 -24.74 4.32 46.84
CA ALA A 262 -25.63 3.16 46.85
C ALA A 262 -27.05 3.63 46.57
N ALA A 263 -27.61 3.21 45.43
CA ALA A 263 -29.03 3.28 45.17
C ALA A 263 -29.72 2.26 46.09
N ASP A 264 -30.06 2.69 47.30
CA ASP A 264 -31.14 2.16 48.14
C ASP A 264 -31.26 3.05 49.39
N SER A 265 -32.07 4.10 49.30
CA SER A 265 -32.95 4.58 50.37
C SER A 265 -33.75 5.79 49.88
N THR A 266 -35.02 5.53 49.62
CA THR A 266 -36.11 6.48 49.58
C THR A 266 -36.14 7.33 50.85
N SER A 267 -35.74 8.60 50.75
CA SER A 267 -36.43 9.69 51.45
C SER A 267 -36.02 11.03 50.83
N GLY A 268 -37.01 11.84 50.47
CA GLY A 268 -36.81 13.14 49.86
C GLY A 268 -36.17 14.11 50.83
N ALA A 269 -35.07 14.72 50.41
CA ALA A 269 -34.64 16.02 50.89
C ALA A 269 -33.90 16.73 49.74
N MET A 270 -34.49 17.82 49.25
CA MET A 270 -33.80 18.78 48.39
C MET A 270 -32.64 19.37 49.20
N GLY A 271 -31.42 18.94 48.89
CA GLY A 271 -30.19 19.48 49.42
C GLY A 271 -29.09 19.30 48.39
N ALA A 272 -28.75 20.37 47.70
CA ALA A 272 -27.63 20.43 46.78
C ALA A 272 -26.31 20.16 47.54
N ALA A 273 -25.81 18.92 47.47
CA ALA A 273 -24.45 18.60 47.86
C ALA A 273 -23.48 19.07 46.77
N ALA A 274 -23.16 20.37 46.81
CA ALA A 274 -22.03 20.94 46.09
C ALA A 274 -20.72 20.47 46.75
N GLY A 275 -19.76 20.01 45.93
CA GLY A 275 -18.34 20.23 46.24
C GLY A 275 -17.44 19.05 46.67
N VAL A 276 -17.66 17.81 46.21
CA VAL A 276 -16.52 16.85 46.20
C VAL A 276 -15.76 17.06 44.90
N ALA A 277 -14.65 17.81 44.96
CA ALA A 277 -13.75 17.98 43.82
C ALA A 277 -13.32 16.59 43.32
N PRO A 278 -13.39 16.30 42.01
CA PRO A 278 -12.93 15.02 41.47
C PRO A 278 -11.47 14.82 41.87
N HIS A 279 -11.14 13.62 42.37
CA HIS A 279 -9.78 13.28 42.80
C HIS A 279 -8.77 13.66 41.69
N PRO A 280 -7.62 14.29 41.98
CA PRO A 280 -6.74 14.89 40.95
C PRO A 280 -6.28 13.90 39.86
N LEU A 281 -6.18 12.61 40.21
CA LEU A 281 -5.83 11.55 39.26
C LEU A 281 -6.98 11.11 38.34
N SER A 282 -8.25 11.34 38.70
CA SER A 282 -9.42 10.94 37.89
C SER A 282 -9.50 11.65 36.54
N VAL A 283 -8.91 12.85 36.44
CA VAL A 283 -8.82 13.63 35.21
C VAL A 283 -7.56 13.30 34.40
N LYS A 284 -6.57 12.62 35.01
CA LYS A 284 -5.27 12.33 34.38
C LYS A 284 -5.13 10.87 33.93
N CYS A 285 -5.61 9.92 34.73
CA CYS A 285 -5.35 8.49 34.59
C CYS A 285 -6.66 7.69 34.47
N PRO A 286 -6.65 6.53 33.80
CA PRO A 286 -7.80 5.64 33.74
C PRO A 286 -8.02 4.93 35.08
N THR A 287 -9.22 4.36 35.27
CA THR A 287 -9.58 3.60 36.48
C THR A 287 -9.05 2.17 36.43
N ALA A 288 -8.82 1.57 37.60
CA ALA A 288 -8.44 0.16 37.69
C ALA A 288 -9.57 -0.79 37.21
N GLU A 289 -10.83 -0.35 37.31
CA GLU A 289 -11.98 -1.11 36.79
C GLU A 289 -11.92 -1.29 35.27
N ALA A 290 -11.49 -0.25 34.54
CA ALA A 290 -11.26 -0.32 33.11
C ALA A 290 -10.20 -1.35 32.75
N TYR A 291 -9.10 -1.41 33.51
CA TYR A 291 -8.08 -2.44 33.33
C TYR A 291 -8.66 -3.87 33.53
N TYR A 292 -9.44 -4.09 34.59
CA TYR A 292 -10.05 -5.41 34.83
C TYR A 292 -11.07 -5.81 33.75
N TYR A 293 -11.70 -4.85 33.06
CA TYR A 293 -12.50 -5.12 31.87
C TYR A 293 -11.67 -5.66 30.71
N PHE A 294 -10.51 -5.07 30.42
CA PHE A 294 -9.64 -5.62 29.37
C PHE A 294 -8.99 -6.95 29.78
N LEU A 295 -8.65 -7.13 31.06
CA LEU A 295 -8.20 -8.43 31.56
C LEU A 295 -9.28 -9.51 31.41
N TYR A 296 -10.55 -9.14 31.58
CA TYR A 296 -11.68 -10.01 31.27
C TYR A 296 -11.72 -10.42 29.80
N LEU A 297 -11.56 -9.47 28.87
CA LEU A 297 -11.52 -9.78 27.45
C LEU A 297 -10.33 -10.69 27.09
N VAL A 298 -9.14 -10.42 27.64
CA VAL A 298 -7.94 -11.25 27.44
C VAL A 298 -8.18 -12.69 27.89
N LYS A 299 -8.71 -12.90 29.11
CA LYS A 299 -8.98 -14.24 29.64
C LYS A 299 -10.13 -14.96 28.93
N ARG A 300 -11.18 -14.23 28.54
CA ARG A 300 -12.36 -14.82 27.88
C ARG A 300 -12.08 -15.26 26.46
N TYR A 301 -11.40 -14.40 25.68
CA TYR A 301 -11.14 -14.61 24.26
C TYR A 301 -9.71 -15.08 23.96
N TYR A 302 -8.95 -15.44 25.01
CA TYR A 302 -7.57 -15.93 24.91
C TYR A 302 -6.63 -14.98 24.17
N VAL A 303 -6.77 -13.65 24.33
CA VAL A 303 -6.00 -12.70 23.52
C VAL A 303 -4.49 -12.78 23.83
N ASP A 304 -3.69 -13.12 22.84
CA ASP A 304 -2.25 -13.41 23.03
C ASP A 304 -1.33 -12.32 22.45
N ASN A 305 -1.81 -11.59 21.45
CA ASN A 305 -0.99 -10.69 20.65
C ASN A 305 -1.74 -9.38 20.30
N ALA A 306 -1.02 -8.40 19.76
CA ALA A 306 -1.56 -7.11 19.38
C ALA A 306 -2.49 -7.16 18.15
N VAL A 307 -2.39 -8.21 17.34
CA VAL A 307 -3.23 -8.42 16.15
C VAL A 307 -4.64 -8.82 16.56
N GLU A 308 -4.76 -9.78 17.47
CA GLU A 308 -6.02 -10.19 18.08
C GLU A 308 -6.62 -9.06 18.94
N ALA A 309 -5.77 -8.34 19.68
CA ALA A 309 -6.18 -7.16 20.41
C ALA A 309 -6.85 -6.12 19.48
N HIS A 310 -6.30 -5.90 18.29
CA HIS A 310 -6.89 -5.01 17.30
C HIS A 310 -8.30 -5.46 16.88
N VAL A 311 -8.51 -6.76 16.64
CA VAL A 311 -9.82 -7.31 16.28
C VAL A 311 -10.81 -7.15 17.43
N VAL A 312 -10.42 -7.54 18.65
CA VAL A 312 -11.28 -7.45 19.83
C VAL A 312 -11.66 -6.00 20.12
N LEU A 313 -10.69 -5.07 20.14
CA LEU A 313 -10.94 -3.66 20.40
C LEU A 313 -11.87 -3.04 19.38
N ARG A 314 -11.81 -3.45 18.11
CA ARG A 314 -12.71 -2.92 17.09
C ARG A 314 -14.13 -3.50 17.16
N CYS A 315 -14.30 -4.69 17.71
CA CYS A 315 -15.60 -5.37 17.77
C CYS A 315 -16.29 -5.27 19.13
N HIS A 316 -15.58 -5.05 20.24
CA HIS A 316 -16.11 -5.22 21.61
C HIS A 316 -17.23 -4.26 22.02
N GLN A 317 -17.40 -3.14 21.29
CA GLN A 317 -18.47 -2.16 21.49
C GLN A 317 -19.63 -2.30 20.50
N ALA A 318 -19.51 -3.21 19.52
CA ALA A 318 -20.56 -3.42 18.54
C ALA A 318 -21.83 -4.01 19.19
N PRO A 319 -23.03 -3.79 18.63
CA PRO A 319 -24.26 -4.38 19.18
C PRO A 319 -24.26 -5.92 19.12
N ASN A 320 -23.56 -6.51 18.14
CA ASN A 320 -23.48 -7.95 17.87
C ASN A 320 -22.17 -8.60 18.35
N VAL A 321 -21.57 -8.10 19.44
CA VAL A 321 -20.30 -8.59 20.01
C VAL A 321 -20.27 -10.10 20.21
N GLY A 322 -21.37 -10.68 20.72
CA GLY A 322 -21.44 -12.11 21.00
C GLY A 322 -21.23 -12.98 19.74
N GLU A 323 -21.67 -12.50 18.59
CA GLU A 323 -21.53 -13.19 17.30
C GLU A 323 -20.18 -12.90 16.64
N LEU A 324 -19.77 -11.63 16.64
CA LEU A 324 -18.52 -11.19 16.00
C LEU A 324 -17.28 -11.78 16.69
N LEU A 325 -17.27 -11.79 18.02
CA LEU A 325 -16.16 -12.30 18.82
C LEU A 325 -16.33 -13.75 19.24
N PHE A 326 -17.29 -14.48 18.65
CA PHE A 326 -17.34 -15.92 18.84
C PHE A 326 -16.06 -16.54 18.26
N SER A 327 -15.23 -17.11 19.14
CA SER A 327 -13.89 -17.53 18.80
C SER A 327 -13.77 -19.03 18.54
N ASN A 328 -12.71 -19.42 17.85
CA ASN A 328 -12.20 -20.79 17.75
C ASN A 328 -10.78 -20.82 18.36
N PRO A 329 -10.56 -21.40 19.55
CA PRO A 329 -11.51 -22.16 20.38
C PRO A 329 -12.63 -21.29 20.99
N PRO A 330 -13.77 -21.88 21.39
CA PRO A 330 -14.89 -21.13 21.96
C PRO A 330 -14.48 -20.34 23.21
N PRO A 331 -15.07 -19.16 23.45
CA PRO A 331 -14.71 -18.31 24.58
C PRO A 331 -15.03 -19.01 25.90
N LYS A 332 -14.23 -18.74 26.94
CA LYS A 332 -14.46 -19.30 28.28
C LYS A 332 -15.83 -18.90 28.85
N ASP A 333 -16.35 -19.77 29.71
CA ASP A 333 -17.54 -19.50 30.49
C ASP A 333 -17.34 -18.24 31.37
N GLU A 334 -18.34 -17.36 31.36
CA GLU A 334 -18.22 -16.07 32.04
C GLU A 334 -17.97 -16.24 33.55
N THR A 335 -18.54 -17.26 34.17
CA THR A 335 -18.42 -17.52 35.62
C THR A 335 -17.00 -17.91 36.03
N GLU A 336 -16.31 -18.71 35.22
CA GLU A 336 -14.90 -19.09 35.44
C GLU A 336 -14.00 -17.85 35.36
N VAL A 337 -14.19 -17.05 34.30
CA VAL A 337 -13.37 -15.86 34.05
C VAL A 337 -13.57 -14.82 35.15
N LEU A 338 -14.82 -14.57 35.57
CA LEU A 338 -15.12 -13.61 36.62
C LEU A 338 -14.50 -14.03 37.96
N ARG A 339 -14.59 -15.31 38.33
CA ARG A 339 -13.94 -15.82 39.54
C ARG A 339 -12.42 -15.63 39.50
N ALA A 340 -11.78 -15.88 38.36
CA ALA A 340 -10.35 -15.65 38.20
C ALA A 340 -9.97 -14.17 38.35
N ILE A 341 -10.78 -13.25 37.83
CA ILE A 341 -10.56 -11.80 37.98
C ILE A 341 -10.74 -11.37 39.43
N GLU A 342 -11.73 -11.89 40.15
CA GLU A 342 -11.94 -11.59 41.56
C GLU A 342 -10.74 -12.00 42.41
N VAL A 343 -10.17 -13.19 42.15
CA VAL A 343 -8.95 -13.66 42.81
C VAL A 343 -7.78 -12.70 42.54
N ILE A 344 -7.58 -12.28 41.29
CA ILE A 344 -6.51 -11.33 40.93
C ILE A 344 -6.74 -9.98 41.60
N ARG A 345 -7.97 -9.46 41.57
CA ARG A 345 -8.34 -8.19 42.20
C ARG A 345 -8.10 -8.22 43.71
N ALA A 346 -8.47 -9.31 44.38
CA ALA A 346 -8.21 -9.48 45.81
C ALA A 346 -6.70 -9.55 46.12
N ALA A 347 -5.91 -10.23 45.28
CA ALA A 347 -4.46 -10.29 45.43
C ALA A 347 -3.80 -8.92 45.23
N ASP A 348 -4.25 -8.14 44.25
CA ASP A 348 -3.75 -6.78 44.00
C ASP A 348 -4.09 -5.83 45.16
N LEU A 349 -5.30 -5.93 45.72
CA LEU A 349 -5.71 -5.15 46.90
C LEU A 349 -4.86 -5.50 48.12
N ARG A 350 -4.56 -6.79 48.33
CA ARG A 350 -3.67 -7.23 49.41
C ARG A 350 -2.26 -6.67 49.25
N ARG A 351 -1.69 -6.71 48.04
CA ARG A 351 -0.37 -6.13 47.76
C ARG A 351 -0.33 -4.62 47.99
N LYS A 352 -1.39 -3.90 47.63
CA LYS A 352 -1.50 -2.46 47.92
C LYS A 352 -1.56 -2.18 49.42
N ALA A 353 -2.37 -2.93 50.17
CA ALA A 353 -2.43 -2.81 51.62
C ALA A 353 -1.09 -3.15 52.30
N GLU A 354 -0.36 -4.16 51.80
CA GLU A 354 0.99 -4.52 52.27
C GLU A 354 2.03 -3.43 51.93
N ALA A 355 1.92 -2.79 50.76
CA ALA A 355 2.80 -1.69 50.36
C ALA A 355 2.52 -0.38 51.14
N GLU A 356 1.25 -0.12 51.49
CA GLU A 356 0.83 1.04 52.29
C GLU A 356 1.09 0.86 53.80
N SER A 357 1.25 -0.39 54.29
CA SER A 357 1.43 -0.70 55.72
C SER A 357 2.88 -0.85 56.19
N GLY A 358 3.88 -0.84 55.29
CA GLY A 358 5.29 -0.60 55.64
C GLY A 358 5.91 -1.41 56.79
N ALA A 359 5.44 -2.64 57.07
CA ALA A 359 5.96 -3.46 58.16
C ALA A 359 7.01 -4.48 57.66
N SER A 360 8.25 -4.33 58.14
CA SER A 360 9.33 -5.31 57.98
C SER A 360 8.94 -6.67 58.59
N PRO A 361 9.31 -7.82 57.99
CA PRO A 361 9.01 -9.11 58.57
C PRO A 361 10.02 -9.44 59.66
N SER A 362 9.74 -9.05 60.91
CA SER A 362 10.41 -9.65 62.07
C SER A 362 9.71 -10.97 62.41
N SER A 363 10.50 -12.04 62.31
CA SER A 363 10.21 -13.39 62.76
C SER A 363 9.64 -13.45 64.19
N SER A 364 8.49 -14.10 64.35
CA SER A 364 8.23 -14.93 65.54
C SER A 364 7.07 -15.89 65.28
N SER A 365 7.39 -17.17 65.27
CA SER A 365 6.47 -18.29 65.48
C SER A 365 5.66 -18.09 66.77
N PRO A 366 4.50 -18.73 66.90
CA PRO A 366 4.39 -19.63 68.05
C PRO A 366 3.66 -20.95 67.75
N SER A 367 4.19 -22.01 68.39
CA SER A 367 3.56 -23.32 68.56
C SER A 367 2.57 -23.31 69.75
N PRO A 368 1.76 -24.38 69.92
CA PRO A 368 0.40 -24.30 70.46
C PRO A 368 0.29 -24.66 71.95
N ALA A 369 -0.77 -24.19 72.62
CA ALA A 369 -1.27 -24.80 73.85
C ALA A 369 -2.77 -24.59 74.06
N ALA A 370 -3.40 -25.69 74.49
CA ALA A 370 -4.79 -25.99 74.84
C ALA A 370 -5.64 -24.94 75.60
N GLY A 371 -6.90 -24.84 75.18
CA GLY A 371 -8.07 -25.26 75.96
C GLY A 371 -8.69 -24.30 76.99
N SER A 372 -9.88 -23.76 76.70
CA SER A 372 -11.04 -23.73 77.63
C SER A 372 -12.31 -23.22 76.91
N GLU A 373 -13.46 -23.66 77.40
CA GLU A 373 -14.76 -23.78 76.73
C GLU A 373 -15.71 -22.57 76.86
N SER A 374 -16.67 -22.55 75.92
CA SER A 374 -18.07 -22.13 76.06
C SER A 374 -18.40 -20.64 76.15
N GLY A 375 -19.04 -20.16 75.07
CA GLY A 375 -19.73 -18.88 75.01
C GLY A 375 -20.61 -18.85 73.77
N ALA A 376 -21.83 -19.38 73.89
CA ALA A 376 -22.84 -19.39 72.85
C ALA A 376 -23.14 -17.95 72.37
N GLY A 377 -22.94 -17.69 71.08
CA GLY A 377 -23.16 -16.37 70.50
C GLY A 377 -23.28 -16.43 68.98
N LYS A 378 -24.48 -16.79 68.51
CA LYS A 378 -25.11 -16.36 67.25
C LYS A 378 -24.22 -16.31 66.00
N ALA A 379 -24.39 -17.31 65.13
CA ALA A 379 -23.92 -17.30 63.75
C ALA A 379 -24.28 -15.98 63.03
N PRO A 380 -23.32 -15.25 62.45
CA PRO A 380 -23.63 -14.24 61.45
C PRO A 380 -24.04 -15.01 60.18
N GLY A 381 -25.28 -14.78 59.77
CA GLY A 381 -25.92 -15.48 58.66
C GLY A 381 -25.08 -15.48 57.40
N GLU A 382 -25.14 -16.60 56.71
CA GLU A 382 -24.71 -16.78 55.32
C GLU A 382 -25.24 -15.64 54.45
N THR A 383 -24.43 -14.62 54.24
CA THR A 383 -24.63 -13.71 53.11
C THR A 383 -24.40 -14.54 51.86
N LYS A 384 -25.50 -14.92 51.20
CA LYS A 384 -25.48 -15.49 49.84
C LYS A 384 -24.42 -14.74 49.01
N PRO A 385 -23.46 -15.43 48.38
CA PRO A 385 -22.48 -14.77 47.55
C PRO A 385 -23.21 -14.00 46.46
N LYS A 386 -23.09 -12.67 46.49
CA LYS A 386 -23.62 -11.79 45.45
C LYS A 386 -22.99 -12.27 44.13
N PRO A 387 -23.78 -12.58 43.09
CA PRO A 387 -23.24 -13.12 41.86
C PRO A 387 -22.19 -12.14 41.32
N PRO A 388 -21.03 -12.66 40.85
CA PRO A 388 -19.94 -11.82 40.37
C PRO A 388 -20.45 -10.89 39.27
N ARG A 389 -20.36 -9.57 39.49
CA ARG A 389 -20.83 -8.58 38.52
C ARG A 389 -19.82 -8.49 37.38
N ARG A 390 -20.31 -8.64 36.14
CA ARG A 390 -19.51 -8.44 34.93
C ARG A 390 -18.85 -7.04 34.94
N PRO A 391 -17.52 -6.93 34.73
CA PRO A 391 -16.88 -5.65 34.52
C PRO A 391 -17.56 -4.91 33.36
N LEU A 392 -17.96 -3.67 33.60
CA LEU A 392 -18.58 -2.83 32.58
C LEU A 392 -17.50 -2.29 31.65
N ALA A 393 -17.84 -2.19 30.36
CA ALA A 393 -16.99 -1.48 29.42
C ALA A 393 -16.86 -0.01 29.89
N PRO A 394 -15.65 0.55 29.92
CA PRO A 394 -15.44 1.96 30.24
C PRO A 394 -16.20 2.83 29.26
N ARG A 395 -16.90 3.86 29.77
CA ARG A 395 -17.68 4.78 28.93
C ARG A 395 -16.86 5.96 28.44
N GLU A 396 -15.94 6.43 29.27
CA GLU A 396 -15.13 7.62 29.01
C GLU A 396 -13.73 7.43 29.60
N TYR A 397 -12.75 8.09 28.97
CA TYR A 397 -11.37 8.16 29.41
C TYR A 397 -10.95 9.63 29.55
N PRO A 398 -9.88 9.92 30.30
CA PRO A 398 -9.25 11.22 30.27
C PRO A 398 -8.93 11.70 28.84
N PRO A 399 -8.84 13.02 28.61
CA PRO A 399 -8.34 13.57 27.35
C PRO A 399 -6.99 12.95 26.97
N ILE A 400 -6.80 12.64 25.69
CA ILE A 400 -5.64 11.88 25.22
C ILE A 400 -4.30 12.56 25.49
N ASP A 401 -4.29 13.88 25.64
CA ASP A 401 -3.08 14.62 25.96
C ASP A 401 -2.54 14.32 27.35
N MET A 402 -3.39 13.89 28.28
CA MET A 402 -2.97 13.44 29.60
C MET A 402 -2.10 12.18 29.53
N LEU A 403 -2.33 11.28 28.56
CA LEU A 403 -1.53 10.05 28.40
C LEU A 403 -0.05 10.35 28.13
N TRP A 404 0.24 11.37 27.31
CA TRP A 404 1.61 11.67 26.88
C TRP A 404 2.23 12.88 27.58
N ARG A 405 1.42 13.79 28.14
CA ARG A 405 1.91 14.97 28.86
C ARG A 405 2.14 14.71 30.35
N CYS A 406 1.35 13.87 31.01
CA CYS A 406 1.47 13.65 32.45
C CYS A 406 2.58 12.63 32.77
N GLU A 407 3.35 12.88 33.82
CA GLU A 407 4.44 11.99 34.25
C GLU A 407 3.89 10.69 34.84
N GLU A 408 2.72 10.79 35.48
CA GLU A 408 1.98 9.67 36.06
C GLU A 408 1.62 8.59 35.02
N ASN A 409 1.50 8.96 33.74
CA ASN A 409 1.15 8.06 32.65
C ASN A 409 2.36 7.53 31.87
N VAL A 410 3.59 7.94 32.18
CA VAL A 410 4.80 7.47 31.46
C VAL A 410 4.95 5.94 31.46
N PRO A 411 4.68 5.20 32.55
CA PRO A 411 4.72 3.73 32.52
C PRO A 411 3.71 3.13 31.54
N LEU A 412 2.48 3.67 31.50
CA LEU A 412 1.44 3.19 30.60
C LEU A 412 1.75 3.55 29.13
N LEU A 413 2.32 4.73 28.89
CA LEU A 413 2.80 5.16 27.57
C LEU A 413 3.91 4.21 27.07
N LYS A 414 4.83 3.80 27.95
CA LYS A 414 5.89 2.84 27.63
C LYS A 414 5.30 1.47 27.28
N VAL A 415 4.29 1.00 28.03
CA VAL A 415 3.55 -0.23 27.73
C VAL A 415 2.86 -0.17 26.37
N LEU A 416 2.22 0.95 26.04
CA LEU A 416 1.55 1.15 24.76
C LEU A 416 2.52 1.04 23.58
N LEU A 417 3.64 1.77 23.63
CA LEU A 417 4.67 1.73 22.59
C LEU A 417 5.29 0.34 22.45
N PHE A 418 5.55 -0.31 23.59
CA PHE A 418 6.05 -1.67 23.60
C PHE A 418 5.07 -2.65 22.94
N GLY A 419 3.77 -2.52 23.23
CA GLY A 419 2.71 -3.31 22.62
C GLY A 419 2.68 -3.18 21.10
N GLU A 420 2.69 -1.94 20.61
CA GLU A 420 2.68 -1.60 19.18
C GLU A 420 3.94 -2.07 18.42
N PHE A 421 5.09 -2.17 19.09
CA PHE A 421 6.34 -2.58 18.45
C PHE A 421 6.66 -4.07 18.60
N ASN A 422 6.25 -4.74 19.67
CA ASN A 422 6.78 -6.07 19.98
C ASN A 422 5.72 -7.16 20.03
N LEU A 423 4.44 -6.84 20.24
CA LEU A 423 3.39 -7.84 20.40
C LEU A 423 2.72 -8.23 19.07
N LEU A 424 3.31 -7.89 17.92
CA LEU A 424 2.77 -8.24 16.60
C LEU A 424 3.33 -9.57 16.12
N VAL A 425 2.44 -10.49 15.77
CA VAL A 425 2.75 -11.86 15.36
C VAL A 425 2.09 -12.12 14.00
N SER A 426 2.70 -12.97 13.17
CA SER A 426 2.21 -13.32 11.83
C SER A 426 1.02 -14.29 11.83
N GLU A 427 0.26 -14.39 12.90
CA GLU A 427 -0.93 -15.25 12.95
C GLU A 427 -2.10 -14.57 12.24
N ASN A 428 -2.96 -15.36 11.59
CA ASN A 428 -4.18 -14.84 11.00
C ASN A 428 -5.28 -14.79 12.08
N PRO A 429 -5.70 -13.60 12.55
CA PRO A 429 -6.69 -13.49 13.62
C PRO A 429 -8.07 -14.03 13.20
N PHE A 430 -8.34 -14.17 11.90
CA PHE A 430 -9.62 -14.66 11.38
C PHE A 430 -9.75 -16.19 11.42
N VAL A 431 -8.67 -16.91 11.73
CA VAL A 431 -8.79 -18.33 12.12
C VAL A 431 -9.42 -18.43 13.51
N LYS A 432 -9.05 -17.51 14.41
CA LYS A 432 -9.57 -17.43 15.78
C LYS A 432 -10.92 -16.71 15.84
N PHE A 433 -11.13 -15.65 15.07
CA PHE A 433 -12.37 -14.87 15.03
C PHE A 433 -12.93 -14.85 13.59
N PRO A 434 -13.51 -15.96 13.10
CA PRO A 434 -13.96 -16.07 11.71
C PRO A 434 -15.04 -15.05 11.34
N ASN A 435 -15.99 -14.82 12.25
CA ASN A 435 -17.11 -13.89 12.05
C ASN A 435 -16.68 -12.42 12.02
N ALA A 436 -15.51 -12.09 12.56
CA ALA A 436 -14.98 -10.73 12.55
C ALA A 436 -14.35 -10.33 11.21
N HIS A 437 -14.05 -11.28 10.31
CA HIS A 437 -13.37 -10.99 9.04
C HIS A 437 -14.08 -9.90 8.23
N ALA A 438 -15.37 -10.10 7.93
CA ALA A 438 -16.18 -9.16 7.15
C ALA A 438 -16.44 -7.80 7.84
N TYR A 439 -16.22 -7.73 9.16
CA TYR A 439 -16.37 -6.50 9.95
C TYR A 439 -15.07 -5.68 9.95
N ILE A 440 -13.92 -6.36 10.07
CA ILE A 440 -12.59 -5.72 10.12
C ILE A 440 -12.10 -5.37 8.71
N THR A 441 -12.26 -6.28 7.76
CA THR A 441 -11.91 -6.14 6.35
C THR A 441 -13.17 -6.22 5.48
N ARG A 442 -13.04 -6.32 4.15
CA ARG A 442 -14.20 -6.46 3.26
C ARG A 442 -14.73 -7.91 3.31
N PRO A 443 -16.06 -8.11 3.27
CA PRO A 443 -16.63 -9.45 3.10
C PRO A 443 -16.20 -10.07 1.76
N TYR A 444 -16.21 -11.39 1.69
CA TYR A 444 -16.03 -12.09 0.42
C TYR A 444 -17.24 -11.84 -0.49
N SER A 445 -17.02 -11.51 -1.76
CA SER A 445 -18.12 -11.31 -2.72
C SER A 445 -18.90 -12.58 -3.06
N SER A 446 -18.32 -13.74 -2.76
CA SER A 446 -18.97 -15.05 -2.89
C SER A 446 -19.83 -15.42 -1.68
N GLU A 447 -19.74 -14.68 -0.57
CA GLU A 447 -20.62 -14.84 0.60
C GLU A 447 -21.85 -13.95 0.45
N SER A 448 -23.04 -14.54 0.59
CA SER A 448 -24.28 -13.78 0.72
C SER A 448 -24.52 -13.43 2.18
N THR A 449 -24.25 -12.18 2.57
CA THR A 449 -24.71 -11.66 3.88
C THR A 449 -26.22 -11.48 3.80
N GLN A 450 -26.97 -12.22 4.62
CA GLN A 450 -28.44 -12.34 4.57
C GLN A 450 -29.22 -11.02 4.84
N VAL A 451 -28.55 -9.88 5.06
CA VAL A 451 -29.14 -8.77 5.81
C VAL A 451 -29.96 -7.77 4.98
N PHE A 452 -29.87 -7.75 3.64
CA PHE A 452 -30.52 -6.69 2.85
C PHE A 452 -31.40 -7.11 1.66
N ALA A 453 -31.50 -8.40 1.33
CA ALA A 453 -32.26 -8.83 0.14
C ALA A 453 -32.91 -10.22 0.29
N GLU A 454 -33.35 -10.59 1.48
CA GLU A 454 -34.21 -11.77 1.62
C GLU A 454 -35.55 -11.50 0.95
N GLY A 455 -35.82 -12.22 -0.15
CA GLY A 455 -37.14 -12.31 -0.77
C GLY A 455 -37.33 -11.59 -2.11
N VAL A 456 -36.41 -10.72 -2.55
CA VAL A 456 -36.54 -10.01 -3.84
C VAL A 456 -35.86 -10.78 -4.97
N SER A 457 -36.59 -11.08 -6.05
CA SER A 457 -36.05 -11.78 -7.22
C SER A 457 -35.19 -10.84 -8.08
N LEU A 458 -34.24 -11.38 -8.86
CA LEU A 458 -33.38 -10.53 -9.71
C LEU A 458 -34.22 -9.81 -10.78
N ALA A 459 -35.28 -10.46 -11.26
CA ALA A 459 -36.22 -9.84 -12.18
C ALA A 459 -36.94 -8.62 -11.56
N SER A 460 -37.23 -8.66 -10.26
CA SER A 460 -37.81 -7.50 -9.54
C SER A 460 -36.82 -6.34 -9.48
N VAL A 461 -35.56 -6.59 -9.14
CA VAL A 461 -34.51 -5.55 -9.12
C VAL A 461 -34.31 -4.94 -10.52
N MET A 462 -34.39 -5.76 -11.58
CA MET A 462 -34.33 -5.27 -12.95
C MET A 462 -35.57 -4.45 -13.33
N ALA A 463 -36.75 -4.80 -12.83
CA ALA A 463 -37.97 -4.04 -13.05
C ALA A 463 -37.91 -2.67 -12.36
N GLU A 464 -37.41 -2.60 -11.12
CA GLU A 464 -37.20 -1.34 -10.40
C GLU A 464 -36.24 -0.41 -11.15
N ARG A 465 -35.10 -0.93 -11.65
CA ARG A 465 -34.15 -0.14 -12.45
C ARG A 465 -34.69 0.31 -13.79
N ARG A 466 -35.60 -0.45 -14.40
CA ARG A 466 -36.29 -0.07 -15.65
C ARG A 466 -37.30 1.06 -15.42
N GLY A 467 -37.78 1.22 -14.18
CA GLY A 467 -38.84 2.14 -13.85
C GLY A 467 -40.15 1.81 -14.56
N HIS A 468 -41.14 2.70 -14.42
CA HIS A 468 -42.46 2.53 -15.01
C HIS A 468 -42.55 2.98 -16.48
N LEU A 469 -41.52 3.64 -17.01
CA LEU A 469 -41.47 4.18 -18.39
C LEU A 469 -41.18 3.12 -19.45
N LEU A 470 -40.69 1.94 -19.04
CA LEU A 470 -40.44 0.81 -19.91
C LEU A 470 -41.42 -0.32 -19.56
N PRO A 471 -41.82 -1.16 -20.53
CA PRO A 471 -42.70 -2.30 -20.25
C PRO A 471 -42.04 -3.23 -19.23
N SER A 472 -42.86 -3.83 -18.36
CA SER A 472 -42.42 -4.86 -17.43
C SER A 472 -41.76 -6.01 -18.18
N ILE A 473 -40.74 -6.62 -17.58
CA ILE A 473 -40.07 -7.78 -18.15
C ILE A 473 -41.11 -8.90 -18.32
N PRO A 474 -41.25 -9.50 -19.53
CA PRO A 474 -42.18 -10.61 -19.74
C PRO A 474 -41.95 -11.73 -18.72
N ARG A 475 -43.02 -12.32 -18.19
CA ARG A 475 -42.93 -13.33 -17.10
C ARG A 475 -42.05 -14.53 -17.48
N ASN A 476 -42.00 -14.90 -18.76
CA ASN A 476 -41.11 -15.96 -19.26
C ASN A 476 -39.64 -15.57 -19.11
N THR A 477 -39.25 -14.36 -19.53
CA THR A 477 -37.89 -13.84 -19.35
C THR A 477 -37.56 -13.60 -17.89
N ALA A 478 -38.52 -13.16 -17.07
CA ALA A 478 -38.34 -13.02 -15.63
C ALA A 478 -38.01 -14.37 -14.97
N GLY A 479 -38.75 -15.43 -15.32
CA GLY A 479 -38.47 -16.79 -14.86
C GLY A 479 -37.07 -17.28 -15.25
N LEU A 480 -36.62 -17.02 -16.48
CA LEU A 480 -35.26 -17.36 -16.92
C LEU A 480 -34.17 -16.57 -16.19
N ILE A 481 -34.41 -15.28 -15.94
CA ILE A 481 -33.50 -14.41 -15.17
C ILE A 481 -33.36 -14.93 -13.74
N ASP A 482 -34.49 -15.29 -13.12
CA ASP A 482 -34.49 -15.81 -11.75
C ASP A 482 -33.87 -17.20 -11.66
N MET A 483 -34.09 -18.07 -12.66
CA MET A 483 -33.33 -19.32 -12.79
C MET A 483 -31.83 -19.07 -12.85
N ARG A 484 -31.39 -18.12 -13.69
CA ARG A 484 -29.97 -17.77 -13.80
C ARG A 484 -29.42 -17.21 -12.49
N ALA A 485 -30.20 -16.42 -11.76
CA ALA A 485 -29.81 -15.91 -10.45
C ALA A 485 -29.57 -17.06 -9.45
N GLN A 486 -30.41 -18.10 -9.46
CA GLN A 486 -30.21 -19.27 -8.60
C GLN A 486 -28.99 -20.10 -9.02
N GLU A 487 -28.74 -20.26 -10.32
CA GLU A 487 -27.52 -20.91 -10.80
C GLU A 487 -26.25 -20.17 -10.35
N LEU A 488 -26.24 -18.83 -10.45
CA LEU A 488 -25.12 -18.02 -9.98
C LEU A 488 -24.91 -18.13 -8.47
N ARG A 489 -25.99 -18.16 -7.67
CA ARG A 489 -25.88 -18.43 -6.22
C ARG A 489 -25.24 -19.78 -5.95
N ARG A 490 -25.65 -20.85 -6.67
CA ARG A 490 -25.04 -22.19 -6.52
C ARG A 490 -23.56 -22.18 -6.88
N LEU A 491 -23.17 -21.47 -7.94
CA LEU A 491 -21.76 -21.31 -8.32
C LEU A 491 -20.95 -20.56 -7.26
N GLN A 492 -21.49 -19.47 -6.70
CA GLN A 492 -20.84 -18.72 -5.62
C GLN A 492 -20.60 -19.59 -4.38
N HIS A 493 -21.61 -20.35 -3.95
CA HIS A 493 -21.49 -21.26 -2.82
C HIS A 493 -20.49 -22.39 -3.09
N LYS A 494 -20.47 -22.93 -4.32
CA LYS A 494 -19.54 -23.99 -4.72
C LYS A 494 -18.09 -23.51 -4.67
N HIS A 495 -17.79 -22.37 -5.27
CA HIS A 495 -16.41 -21.89 -5.45
C HIS A 495 -15.86 -21.08 -4.28
N HIS A 496 -16.69 -20.65 -3.32
CA HIS A 496 -16.24 -19.81 -2.20
C HIS A 496 -14.98 -20.32 -1.48
N ARG A 497 -14.95 -21.60 -1.08
CA ARG A 497 -13.79 -22.19 -0.39
C ARG A 497 -12.62 -22.46 -1.34
N GLU A 498 -12.92 -22.98 -2.53
CA GLU A 498 -11.92 -23.31 -3.54
C GLU A 498 -11.14 -22.07 -3.99
N ASP A 499 -11.82 -20.95 -4.20
CA ASP A 499 -11.22 -19.68 -4.61
C ASP A 499 -10.29 -19.12 -3.53
N ILE A 500 -10.68 -19.17 -2.25
CA ILE A 500 -9.85 -18.69 -1.14
C ILE A 500 -8.55 -19.50 -1.05
N VAL A 501 -8.65 -20.83 -1.04
CA VAL A 501 -7.49 -21.72 -0.91
C VAL A 501 -6.60 -21.64 -2.15
N SER A 502 -7.19 -21.66 -3.33
CA SER A 502 -6.46 -21.56 -4.60
C SER A 502 -5.75 -20.22 -4.71
N PHE A 503 -6.38 -19.11 -4.30
CA PHE A 503 -5.76 -17.79 -4.33
C PHE A 503 -4.57 -17.70 -3.36
N GLN A 504 -4.71 -18.17 -2.12
CA GLN A 504 -3.59 -18.18 -1.17
C GLN A 504 -2.44 -19.11 -1.61
N THR A 505 -2.77 -20.20 -2.32
CA THR A 505 -1.78 -21.12 -2.89
C THR A 505 -1.09 -20.49 -4.09
N LEU A 506 -1.84 -19.80 -4.96
CA LEU A 506 -1.34 -19.06 -6.11
C LEU A 506 -0.35 -17.96 -5.68
N LEU A 507 -0.69 -17.23 -4.61
CA LEU A 507 0.20 -16.21 -4.04
C LEU A 507 1.49 -16.78 -3.43
N ARG A 508 1.54 -18.08 -3.09
CA ARG A 508 2.71 -18.73 -2.47
C ARG A 508 3.46 -19.70 -3.41
N GLY A 509 2.82 -20.10 -4.51
CA GLY A 509 3.31 -21.18 -5.38
C GLY A 509 4.44 -20.76 -6.32
N THR A 510 5.03 -21.75 -6.97
CA THR A 510 6.16 -21.59 -7.92
C THR A 510 5.85 -20.63 -9.08
N HIS A 511 4.58 -20.51 -9.49
CA HIS A 511 4.16 -19.53 -10.51
C HIS A 511 4.42 -18.06 -10.10
N ALA A 512 4.42 -17.75 -8.80
CA ALA A 512 4.81 -16.44 -8.29
C ALA A 512 6.35 -16.24 -8.30
N GLU A 513 7.12 -17.32 -8.25
CA GLU A 513 8.59 -17.28 -8.40
C GLU A 513 9.00 -17.18 -9.88
N ASP A 514 8.30 -17.88 -10.77
CA ASP A 514 8.53 -17.86 -12.21
C ASP A 514 8.13 -16.52 -12.85
N ASN A 515 7.01 -15.93 -12.41
CA ASN A 515 6.51 -14.64 -12.86
C ASN A 515 6.18 -13.70 -11.68
N PRO A 516 7.20 -13.16 -11.01
CA PRO A 516 7.02 -12.30 -9.83
C PRO A 516 6.29 -11.00 -10.15
N PHE A 517 6.13 -10.61 -11.43
CA PHE A 517 5.32 -9.44 -11.80
C PHE A 517 3.83 -9.69 -11.75
N THR A 518 3.38 -10.94 -11.88
CA THR A 518 1.97 -11.26 -12.01
C THR A 518 1.27 -11.32 -10.66
N TYR A 519 1.97 -11.81 -9.63
CA TYR A 519 1.41 -12.04 -8.29
C TYR A 519 2.29 -11.44 -7.19
N SER A 520 2.65 -10.17 -7.34
CA SER A 520 3.42 -9.43 -6.33
C SER A 520 2.79 -8.09 -6.03
N SER A 521 2.80 -7.77 -4.74
CA SER A 521 2.39 -6.49 -4.20
C SER A 521 3.35 -6.09 -3.07
N TYR A 522 3.11 -4.94 -2.47
CA TYR A 522 3.82 -4.55 -1.26
C TYR A 522 3.40 -5.38 -0.03
N ALA A 523 2.14 -5.83 0.04
CA ALA A 523 1.49 -6.25 1.29
C ALA A 523 0.48 -7.42 1.17
N ASP A 524 0.66 -8.36 0.23
CA ASP A 524 -0.21 -9.54 0.08
C ASP A 524 0.28 -10.72 0.95
N TRP A 525 0.38 -10.50 2.27
CA TRP A 525 0.77 -11.54 3.21
C TRP A 525 -0.40 -12.47 3.57
N SER A 526 -0.08 -13.69 4.00
CA SER A 526 -1.09 -14.63 4.53
C SER A 526 -1.61 -14.25 5.92
N TYR A 527 -0.93 -13.31 6.58
CA TYR A 527 -1.24 -12.84 7.92
C TYR A 527 -1.79 -11.41 7.88
N PHE A 528 -2.51 -11.03 8.92
CA PHE A 528 -3.05 -9.68 9.05
C PHE A 528 -2.10 -8.80 9.85
N ASN A 529 -1.76 -7.63 9.32
CA ASN A 529 -0.94 -6.65 10.03
C ASN A 529 -1.75 -5.35 10.25
N PRO A 530 -2.13 -5.00 11.49
CA PRO A 530 -2.86 -3.77 11.77
C PRO A 530 -2.02 -2.49 11.53
N ARG A 531 -0.70 -2.63 11.37
CA ARG A 531 0.24 -1.54 11.08
C ARG A 531 0.73 -1.51 9.63
N ALA A 532 0.13 -2.29 8.75
CA ALA A 532 0.45 -2.30 7.33
C ALA A 532 0.52 -0.87 6.78
N VAL A 533 1.64 -0.55 6.15
CA VAL A 533 1.92 0.75 5.55
C VAL A 533 1.01 0.94 4.35
N ARG A 534 0.56 2.18 4.18
CA ARG A 534 -0.24 2.59 3.02
C ARG A 534 0.54 2.34 1.73
N ALA A 535 -0.09 1.67 0.77
CA ALA A 535 0.56 1.32 -0.49
C ALA A 535 1.12 2.54 -1.25
N GLU A 536 0.48 3.70 -1.10
CA GLU A 536 0.89 4.96 -1.73
C GLU A 536 2.26 5.45 -1.23
N GLU A 537 2.61 5.19 0.04
CA GLU A 537 3.92 5.58 0.60
C GLU A 537 5.05 4.79 -0.05
N ARG A 538 4.85 3.47 -0.23
CA ARG A 538 5.79 2.60 -0.92
C ARG A 538 5.86 2.93 -2.41
N ASP A 539 4.72 3.17 -3.06
CA ASP A 539 4.69 3.56 -4.48
C ASP A 539 5.42 4.87 -4.76
N ARG A 540 5.26 5.87 -3.89
CA ARG A 540 5.99 7.14 -3.99
C ARG A 540 7.50 6.95 -3.97
N LEU A 541 8.00 6.08 -3.08
CA LEU A 541 9.42 5.73 -3.01
C LEU A 541 9.88 4.94 -4.23
N THR A 542 9.07 3.99 -4.70
CA THR A 542 9.33 3.22 -5.92
C THR A 542 9.43 4.14 -7.14
N LEU A 543 8.52 5.10 -7.31
CA LEU A 543 8.56 6.08 -8.38
C LEU A 543 9.80 6.99 -8.28
N LYS A 544 10.21 7.41 -7.08
CA LYS A 544 11.47 8.16 -6.86
C LYS A 544 12.68 7.31 -7.30
N GLY A 545 12.73 6.05 -6.90
CA GLY A 545 13.78 5.11 -7.29
C GLY A 545 13.84 4.84 -8.79
N LEU A 546 12.69 4.66 -9.46
CA LEU A 546 12.63 4.47 -10.91
C LEU A 546 13.13 5.68 -11.70
N ARG A 547 12.85 6.91 -11.21
CA ARG A 547 13.41 8.14 -11.81
C ARG A 547 14.92 8.19 -11.63
N ALA A 548 15.43 7.81 -10.46
CA ALA A 548 16.87 7.75 -10.21
C ALA A 548 17.56 6.69 -11.07
N LEU A 549 16.96 5.51 -11.27
CA LEU A 549 17.48 4.48 -12.18
C LEU A 549 17.58 4.99 -13.62
N LYS A 550 16.55 5.68 -14.13
CA LYS A 550 16.59 6.30 -15.47
C LYS A 550 17.68 7.37 -15.57
N LEU A 551 17.87 8.17 -14.52
CA LEU A 551 18.94 9.17 -14.46
C LEU A 551 20.32 8.52 -14.46
N TYR A 552 20.51 7.45 -13.69
CA TYR A 552 21.76 6.68 -13.65
C TYR A 552 22.10 6.08 -15.02
N ASP A 553 21.09 5.53 -15.71
CA ASP A 553 21.25 4.96 -17.05
C ASP A 553 21.60 6.02 -18.10
N SER A 554 20.95 7.19 -18.05
CA SER A 554 21.23 8.32 -18.95
C SER A 554 22.71 8.76 -18.92
N ALA A 555 23.34 8.68 -17.75
CA ALA A 555 24.73 9.06 -17.56
C ALA A 555 25.73 8.13 -18.28
N THR A 556 25.30 6.92 -18.68
CA THR A 556 26.15 5.98 -19.42
C THR A 556 26.61 6.57 -20.76
N GLN A 557 25.74 7.27 -21.49
CA GLN A 557 26.08 7.90 -22.78
C GLN A 557 26.95 9.17 -22.62
N ASP A 558 26.93 9.77 -21.44
CA ASP A 558 27.73 10.95 -21.10
C ASP A 558 29.15 10.56 -20.69
N ILE A 559 29.31 9.47 -19.93
CA ILE A 559 30.61 8.97 -19.45
C ILE A 559 31.37 8.21 -20.55
N TYR A 560 30.66 7.40 -21.33
CA TYR A 560 31.24 6.58 -22.38
C TYR A 560 30.86 7.09 -23.78
N CYS A 561 31.60 6.65 -24.79
CA CYS A 561 31.34 6.98 -26.19
C CYS A 561 31.50 5.76 -27.10
N SER A 562 30.83 5.78 -28.25
CA SER A 562 31.10 4.83 -29.33
C SER A 562 32.49 5.07 -29.94
N GLY A 563 33.02 4.08 -30.66
CA GLY A 563 34.29 4.22 -31.39
C GLY A 563 34.25 5.35 -32.41
N TYR A 564 35.37 6.04 -32.59
CA TYR A 564 35.47 7.20 -33.49
C TYR A 564 35.04 6.84 -34.92
N ASP A 565 35.57 5.75 -35.47
CA ASP A 565 35.25 5.30 -36.84
C ASP A 565 33.76 4.95 -36.99
N SER A 566 33.13 4.38 -35.95
CA SER A 566 31.69 4.08 -35.98
C SER A 566 30.84 5.35 -36.06
N VAL A 567 31.27 6.43 -35.38
CA VAL A 567 30.58 7.72 -35.45
C VAL A 567 30.84 8.41 -36.78
N MET A 568 32.06 8.33 -37.33
CA MET A 568 32.36 8.85 -38.67
C MET A 568 31.55 8.13 -39.75
N LEU A 569 31.44 6.80 -39.67
CA LEU A 569 30.55 6.01 -40.52
C LEU A 569 29.09 6.42 -40.35
N CYS A 570 28.62 6.67 -39.13
CA CYS A 570 27.27 7.17 -38.89
C CYS A 570 27.03 8.53 -39.58
N HIS A 571 28.00 9.45 -39.53
CA HIS A 571 27.90 10.77 -40.15
C HIS A 571 27.90 10.75 -41.69
N THR A 572 28.22 9.62 -42.33
CA THR A 572 28.03 9.46 -43.79
C THR A 572 26.54 9.47 -44.16
N GLN A 573 25.68 8.98 -43.26
CA GLN A 573 24.22 9.03 -43.41
C GLN A 573 23.70 10.31 -42.77
N ARG A 574 23.54 11.36 -43.59
CA ARG A 574 23.05 12.66 -43.11
C ARG A 574 21.56 12.62 -42.81
N VAL A 575 21.19 13.24 -41.70
CA VAL A 575 19.81 13.46 -41.33
C VAL A 575 19.20 14.48 -42.31
N SER A 576 18.33 14.00 -43.17
CA SER A 576 17.49 14.73 -44.12
C SER A 576 16.03 14.80 -43.63
N GLU A 577 15.42 15.97 -43.72
CA GLU A 577 14.08 16.29 -43.19
C GLU A 577 12.94 15.44 -43.82
N GLY A 578 13.03 15.12 -45.11
CA GLY A 578 11.96 14.41 -45.81
C GLY A 578 11.90 12.90 -45.56
N THR A 579 12.96 12.28 -45.02
CA THR A 579 13.10 10.81 -45.02
C THR A 579 13.67 10.22 -43.74
N SER A 580 14.58 10.90 -43.06
CA SER A 580 15.34 10.32 -41.94
C SER A 580 14.99 10.91 -40.58
N THR A 581 14.23 12.00 -40.56
CA THR A 581 13.66 12.56 -39.32
C THR A 581 12.28 11.97 -39.06
N MET A 582 11.97 11.74 -37.79
CA MET A 582 10.59 11.39 -37.40
C MET A 582 9.65 12.54 -37.78
N PRO A 583 8.41 12.24 -38.20
CA PRO A 583 7.44 13.28 -38.55
C PRO A 583 7.14 14.18 -37.35
N SER A 584 6.81 15.45 -37.61
CA SER A 584 6.51 16.44 -36.57
C SER A 584 5.21 16.15 -35.80
N TYR A 585 4.31 15.35 -36.36
CA TYR A 585 2.99 15.01 -35.81
C TYR A 585 2.97 13.69 -35.03
N LEU A 586 4.02 13.42 -34.23
CA LEU A 586 4.03 12.25 -33.37
C LEU A 586 2.80 12.22 -32.44
N PRO A 587 2.28 11.02 -32.13
CA PRO A 587 1.12 10.90 -31.27
C PRO A 587 1.48 11.42 -29.88
N THR A 588 0.97 12.60 -29.56
CA THR A 588 1.10 13.24 -28.24
C THR A 588 -0.26 13.73 -27.82
N LEU A 589 -0.56 13.66 -26.53
CA LEU A 589 -1.88 14.08 -26.04
C LEU A 589 -2.21 15.55 -26.39
N PRO A 590 -1.28 16.53 -26.29
CA PRO A 590 -1.54 17.90 -26.69
C PRO A 590 -1.85 18.06 -28.20
N HIS A 591 -1.23 17.26 -29.06
CA HIS A 591 -1.52 17.25 -30.50
C HIS A 591 -2.99 16.91 -30.77
N PHE A 592 -3.50 15.84 -30.14
CA PHE A 592 -4.91 15.47 -30.29
C PHE A 592 -5.87 16.48 -29.64
N VAL A 593 -5.52 17.04 -28.49
CA VAL A 593 -6.31 18.12 -27.87
C VAL A 593 -6.39 19.32 -28.81
N ALA A 594 -5.29 19.70 -29.45
CA ALA A 594 -5.26 20.77 -30.42
C ALA A 594 -6.10 20.45 -31.66
N ILE A 595 -6.03 19.22 -32.20
CA ILE A 595 -6.87 18.79 -33.33
C ILE A 595 -8.36 18.91 -33.01
N VAL A 596 -8.77 18.44 -31.83
CA VAL A 596 -10.18 18.50 -31.41
C VAL A 596 -10.61 19.94 -31.15
N LYS A 597 -9.81 20.74 -30.44
CA LYS A 597 -10.13 22.16 -30.16
C LYS A 597 -10.06 23.07 -31.39
N LYS A 598 -9.30 22.69 -32.42
CA LYS A 598 -9.22 23.43 -33.70
C LYS A 598 -10.53 23.36 -34.47
N ASP A 599 -11.43 22.44 -34.13
CA ASP A 599 -12.75 22.38 -34.74
C ASP A 599 -13.53 23.68 -34.51
N PRO A 600 -14.11 24.29 -35.56
CA PRO A 600 -14.74 25.60 -35.45
C PRO A 600 -15.90 25.62 -34.44
N HIS A 601 -16.71 24.56 -34.39
CA HIS A 601 -17.85 24.48 -33.47
C HIS A 601 -17.40 24.31 -32.02
N ILE A 602 -16.37 23.50 -31.77
CA ILE A 602 -15.80 23.35 -30.42
C ILE A 602 -15.12 24.63 -29.97
N SER A 603 -14.29 25.23 -30.82
CA SER A 603 -13.63 26.50 -30.54
C SER A 603 -14.67 27.56 -30.20
N PHE A 604 -15.72 27.67 -31.01
CA PHE A 604 -16.81 28.61 -30.77
C PHE A 604 -17.51 28.34 -29.45
N LEU A 605 -17.91 27.09 -29.16
CA LEU A 605 -18.55 26.75 -27.89
C LEU A 605 -17.68 27.08 -26.68
N SER A 606 -16.37 26.83 -26.77
CA SER A 606 -15.44 27.07 -25.66
C SER A 606 -15.15 28.55 -25.36
N HIS A 607 -15.35 29.44 -26.33
CA HIS A 607 -14.98 30.85 -26.22
C HIS A 607 -16.16 31.82 -26.25
N VAL A 608 -17.25 31.47 -26.95
CA VAL A 608 -18.38 32.38 -27.23
C VAL A 608 -19.72 31.70 -26.93
N GLY A 609 -19.86 30.43 -27.32
CA GLY A 609 -21.12 29.69 -27.29
C GLY A 609 -21.63 29.39 -25.88
N LEU A 610 -20.75 28.95 -24.98
CA LEU A 610 -21.08 28.79 -23.56
C LEU A 610 -21.01 30.13 -22.83
N ASP A 611 -21.82 30.30 -21.80
CA ASP A 611 -21.76 31.49 -20.94
C ASP A 611 -20.47 31.51 -20.14
N ASP A 612 -19.92 32.70 -19.87
CA ASP A 612 -18.58 32.83 -19.28
C ASP A 612 -18.43 31.99 -17.99
N ARG A 613 -17.28 31.34 -17.84
CA ARG A 613 -17.00 30.40 -16.74
C ARG A 613 -17.17 31.05 -15.37
N GLY A 614 -16.93 32.36 -15.25
CA GLY A 614 -17.08 33.12 -14.01
C GLY A 614 -18.52 33.61 -13.72
N SER A 615 -19.42 33.56 -14.70
CA SER A 615 -20.76 34.15 -14.62
C SER A 615 -21.75 33.37 -13.76
N SER A 616 -21.71 32.03 -13.81
CA SER A 616 -22.61 31.16 -13.05
C SER A 616 -22.01 29.78 -12.77
N THR A 617 -22.58 29.08 -11.78
CA THR A 617 -22.17 27.71 -11.44
C THR A 617 -22.50 26.71 -12.56
N GLU A 618 -23.61 26.92 -13.27
CA GLU A 618 -24.01 26.14 -14.45
C GLU A 618 -23.04 26.35 -15.61
N ALA A 619 -22.66 27.60 -15.88
CA ALA A 619 -21.66 27.95 -16.89
C ALA A 619 -20.31 27.30 -16.60
N ALA A 620 -19.86 27.34 -15.34
CA ALA A 620 -18.65 26.67 -14.90
C ALA A 620 -18.74 25.14 -15.06
N ALA A 621 -19.90 24.55 -14.78
CA ALA A 621 -20.12 23.11 -14.95
C ALA A 621 -20.08 22.71 -16.43
N LYS A 622 -20.73 23.46 -17.33
CA LYS A 622 -20.68 23.23 -18.78
C LYS A 622 -19.28 23.37 -19.36
N HIS A 623 -18.52 24.36 -18.91
CA HIS A 623 -17.11 24.51 -19.29
C HIS A 623 -16.26 23.31 -18.88
N ARG A 624 -16.37 22.86 -17.61
CA ARG A 624 -15.67 21.67 -17.13
C ARG A 624 -16.08 20.42 -17.91
N GLU A 625 -17.36 20.31 -18.25
CA GLU A 625 -17.88 19.17 -18.99
C GLU A 625 -17.35 19.12 -20.42
N LEU A 626 -17.34 20.26 -21.12
CA LEU A 626 -16.77 20.38 -22.47
C LEU A 626 -15.28 20.02 -22.46
N GLU A 627 -14.49 20.60 -21.55
CA GLU A 627 -13.05 20.31 -21.42
C GLU A 627 -12.80 18.83 -21.10
N ARG A 628 -13.61 18.23 -20.23
CA ARG A 628 -13.53 16.81 -19.88
C ARG A 628 -13.83 15.90 -21.06
N ARG A 629 -14.87 16.18 -21.85
CA ARG A 629 -15.23 15.39 -23.04
C ARG A 629 -14.17 15.52 -24.14
N ILE A 630 -13.62 16.71 -24.36
CA ILE A 630 -12.47 16.92 -25.26
C ILE A 630 -11.26 16.09 -24.80
N TYR A 631 -10.96 16.08 -23.50
CA TYR A 631 -9.86 15.30 -22.93
C TYR A 631 -10.07 13.78 -23.13
N TYR A 632 -11.29 13.26 -22.91
CA TYR A 632 -11.59 11.85 -23.13
C TYR A 632 -11.42 11.41 -24.57
N LEU A 633 -11.93 12.20 -25.53
CA LEU A 633 -11.75 11.91 -26.96
C LEU A 633 -10.26 11.96 -27.34
N SER A 634 -9.55 13.00 -26.92
CA SER A 634 -8.13 13.17 -27.22
C SER A 634 -7.27 12.03 -26.64
N ARG A 635 -7.57 11.57 -25.42
CA ARG A 635 -6.90 10.43 -24.80
C ARG A 635 -7.20 9.11 -25.52
N ALA A 636 -8.44 8.93 -25.99
CA ALA A 636 -8.81 7.75 -26.76
C ALA A 636 -8.09 7.70 -28.12
N LEU A 637 -8.04 8.83 -28.84
CA LEU A 637 -7.30 8.96 -30.10
C LEU A 637 -5.79 8.72 -29.88
N TYR A 638 -5.22 9.29 -28.83
CA TYR A 638 -3.81 9.07 -28.46
C TYR A 638 -3.48 7.59 -28.24
N HIS A 639 -4.30 6.86 -27.46
CA HIS A 639 -4.05 5.43 -27.24
C HIS A 639 -4.30 4.57 -28.49
N MET A 640 -5.24 4.97 -29.35
CA MET A 640 -5.44 4.33 -30.65
C MET A 640 -4.21 4.51 -31.54
N ALA A 641 -3.63 5.72 -31.57
CA ALA A 641 -2.45 6.05 -32.35
C ALA A 641 -1.19 5.30 -31.89
N LEU A 642 -0.94 5.23 -30.58
CA LEU A 642 0.19 4.47 -30.02
C LEU A 642 0.16 2.98 -30.41
N GLU A 643 -1.03 2.39 -30.42
CA GLU A 643 -1.23 0.95 -30.68
C GLU A 643 -1.82 0.67 -32.07
N TYR A 644 -1.70 1.63 -33.00
CA TYR A 644 -2.33 1.55 -34.32
C TYR A 644 -1.86 0.34 -35.15
N HIS A 645 -0.59 -0.05 -34.96
CA HIS A 645 0.03 -1.18 -35.62
C HIS A 645 -0.52 -2.55 -35.15
N LYS A 646 -1.18 -2.64 -33.99
CA LYS A 646 -1.74 -3.89 -33.44
C LYS A 646 -3.25 -3.95 -33.65
N GLU A 647 -3.71 -4.75 -34.60
CA GLU A 647 -5.12 -4.81 -34.99
C GLU A 647 -6.09 -5.04 -33.82
N ALA A 648 -5.85 -6.05 -32.98
CA ALA A 648 -6.76 -6.38 -31.87
C ALA A 648 -6.91 -5.21 -30.88
N VAL A 649 -5.80 -4.58 -30.49
CA VAL A 649 -5.80 -3.44 -29.55
C VAL A 649 -6.38 -2.19 -30.21
N ARG A 650 -6.05 -1.94 -31.49
CA ARG A 650 -6.60 -0.85 -32.29
C ARG A 650 -8.13 -0.92 -32.34
N ARG A 651 -8.73 -2.08 -32.63
CA ARG A 651 -10.19 -2.26 -32.68
C ARG A 651 -10.87 -1.97 -31.35
N VAL A 652 -10.25 -2.35 -30.22
CA VAL A 652 -10.76 -2.03 -28.87
C VAL A 652 -10.64 -0.53 -28.58
N ASN A 653 -9.47 0.07 -28.85
CA ASN A 653 -9.27 1.51 -28.66
C ASN A 653 -10.19 2.34 -29.57
N ARG A 654 -10.51 1.85 -30.76
CA ARG A 654 -11.50 2.47 -31.64
C ARG A 654 -12.90 2.51 -31.02
N GLN A 655 -13.31 1.48 -30.27
CA GLN A 655 -14.58 1.56 -29.52
C GLN A 655 -14.55 2.65 -28.44
N LYS A 656 -13.40 2.85 -27.77
CA LYS A 656 -13.23 3.96 -26.82
C LYS A 656 -13.34 5.32 -27.53
N VAL A 657 -12.78 5.44 -28.74
CA VAL A 657 -12.94 6.64 -29.57
C VAL A 657 -14.41 6.85 -29.94
N ASN A 658 -15.13 5.81 -30.37
CA ASN A 658 -16.56 5.90 -30.71
C ASN A 658 -17.39 6.40 -29.54
N VAL A 659 -17.19 5.86 -28.33
CA VAL A 659 -17.91 6.29 -27.12
C VAL A 659 -17.55 7.72 -26.74
N ALA A 660 -16.26 8.07 -26.72
CA ALA A 660 -15.82 9.41 -26.34
C ALA A 660 -16.27 10.47 -27.36
N ALA A 661 -16.26 10.15 -28.65
CA ALA A 661 -16.75 11.01 -29.71
C ALA A 661 -18.27 11.20 -29.60
N ALA A 662 -19.05 10.13 -29.40
CA ALA A 662 -20.49 10.22 -29.24
C ALA A 662 -20.90 11.09 -28.03
N LEU A 663 -20.19 11.01 -26.91
CA LEU A 663 -20.42 11.87 -25.74
C LEU A 663 -20.12 13.35 -26.05
N LEU A 664 -19.04 13.62 -26.78
CA LEU A 664 -18.70 15.00 -27.18
C LEU A 664 -19.70 15.54 -28.19
N ASP A 665 -20.06 14.73 -29.19
CA ASP A 665 -21.01 15.09 -30.23
C ASP A 665 -22.38 15.41 -29.63
N SER A 666 -22.89 14.60 -28.69
CA SER A 666 -24.16 14.87 -28.03
C SER A 666 -24.11 16.17 -27.20
N PHE A 667 -23.00 16.46 -26.52
CA PHE A 667 -22.82 17.71 -25.79
C PHE A 667 -22.89 18.92 -26.73
N VAL A 668 -22.12 18.85 -27.82
CA VAL A 668 -22.04 19.94 -28.80
C VAL A 668 -23.41 20.17 -29.42
N GLU A 669 -24.12 19.11 -29.82
CA GLU A 669 -25.46 19.20 -30.38
C GLU A 669 -26.48 19.79 -29.38
N GLU A 670 -26.47 19.33 -28.13
CA GLU A 670 -27.37 19.81 -27.06
C GLU A 670 -27.15 21.30 -26.75
N GLU A 671 -25.90 21.71 -26.51
CA GLU A 671 -25.55 23.09 -26.16
C GLU A 671 -25.72 24.03 -27.36
N TRP A 672 -25.39 23.57 -28.56
CA TRP A 672 -25.63 24.33 -29.78
C TRP A 672 -27.12 24.57 -30.02
N ALA A 673 -27.94 23.53 -29.86
CA ALA A 673 -29.39 23.64 -29.97
C ALA A 673 -30.00 24.50 -28.85
N ALA A 674 -29.48 24.42 -27.62
CA ALA A 674 -29.91 25.24 -26.50
C ALA A 674 -29.63 26.72 -26.75
N MET A 675 -28.41 27.05 -27.20
CA MET A 675 -28.01 28.41 -27.58
C MET A 675 -28.90 28.99 -28.68
N LEU A 676 -29.14 28.24 -29.76
CA LEU A 676 -29.99 28.70 -30.86
C LEU A 676 -31.46 28.89 -30.43
N ARG A 677 -31.98 28.05 -29.52
CA ARG A 677 -33.34 28.17 -28.98
C ARG A 677 -33.49 29.35 -28.02
N ALA A 678 -32.51 29.59 -27.14
CA ALA A 678 -32.54 30.70 -26.19
C ALA A 678 -32.69 32.04 -26.91
N ALA A 679 -31.98 32.22 -28.01
CA ALA A 679 -32.08 33.42 -28.84
C ALA A 679 -33.42 33.56 -29.58
N ALA A 680 -34.04 32.45 -30.00
CA ALA A 680 -35.35 32.47 -30.65
C ALA A 680 -36.47 32.92 -29.68
N VAL A 681 -36.34 32.61 -28.38
CA VAL A 681 -37.30 33.01 -27.34
C VAL A 681 -37.14 34.48 -26.94
N GLN A 682 -35.93 35.03 -27.00
CA GLN A 682 -35.65 36.41 -26.59
C GLN A 682 -35.97 37.48 -27.66
N GLY A 683 -36.40 37.07 -28.86
CA GLY A 683 -36.94 37.99 -29.89
C GLY A 683 -35.98 39.08 -30.39
N ALA A 684 -34.68 39.01 -30.07
CA ALA A 684 -33.70 40.02 -30.45
C ALA A 684 -33.18 39.73 -31.88
N PRO A 685 -33.40 40.61 -32.87
CA PRO A 685 -33.04 40.35 -34.25
C PRO A 685 -31.53 40.49 -34.54
N GLU A 686 -30.69 40.83 -33.55
CA GLU A 686 -29.24 41.05 -33.75
C GLU A 686 -28.36 40.49 -32.61
N ASP A 687 -28.62 39.26 -32.13
CA ASP A 687 -27.62 38.61 -31.27
C ASP A 687 -26.42 38.14 -32.12
N GLY A 688 -25.33 38.92 -32.08
CA GLY A 688 -24.09 38.64 -32.80
C GLY A 688 -23.55 37.23 -32.54
N LYS A 689 -23.80 36.66 -31.35
CA LYS A 689 -23.44 35.29 -30.98
C LYS A 689 -24.15 34.26 -31.87
N VAL A 690 -25.44 34.43 -32.10
CA VAL A 690 -26.27 33.48 -32.89
C VAL A 690 -25.99 33.62 -34.38
N GLN A 691 -25.76 34.85 -34.85
CA GLN A 691 -25.36 35.07 -36.24
C GLN A 691 -23.99 34.43 -36.52
N MET A 692 -23.01 34.60 -35.63
CA MET A 692 -21.70 33.94 -35.74
C MET A 692 -21.83 32.42 -35.71
N ALA A 693 -22.66 31.86 -34.82
CA ALA A 693 -22.91 30.42 -34.76
C ALA A 693 -23.48 29.90 -36.09
N ARG A 694 -24.53 30.54 -36.64
CA ARG A 694 -25.14 30.12 -37.92
C ARG A 694 -24.15 30.17 -39.10
N ARG A 695 -23.19 31.10 -39.09
CA ARG A 695 -22.14 31.20 -40.13
C ARG A 695 -21.17 30.02 -40.12
N LEU A 696 -20.99 29.33 -39.00
CA LEU A 696 -20.12 28.14 -38.91
C LEU A 696 -20.73 26.90 -39.59
N GLY A 697 -22.01 26.96 -39.98
CA GLY A 697 -22.67 25.90 -40.72
C GLY A 697 -22.95 24.65 -39.88
N GLN A 698 -23.09 23.51 -40.55
CA GLN A 698 -23.42 22.25 -39.91
C GLN A 698 -22.20 21.67 -39.17
N TYR A 699 -22.41 21.26 -37.93
CA TYR A 699 -21.41 20.53 -37.16
C TYR A 699 -21.14 19.15 -37.77
N LEU A 700 -19.87 18.79 -37.93
CA LEU A 700 -19.44 17.47 -38.39
C LEU A 700 -19.14 16.58 -37.17
N PRO A 701 -19.94 15.55 -36.85
CA PRO A 701 -19.71 14.72 -35.67
C PRO A 701 -18.35 14.01 -35.69
N PHE A 702 -17.60 14.03 -34.58
CA PHE A 702 -16.32 13.33 -34.47
C PHE A 702 -16.44 11.82 -34.64
N ALA A 703 -17.58 11.23 -34.28
CA ALA A 703 -17.79 9.80 -34.44
C ALA A 703 -17.67 9.34 -35.90
N ARG A 704 -18.04 10.23 -36.84
CA ARG A 704 -18.04 9.97 -38.28
C ARG A 704 -16.73 10.37 -38.98
N ARG A 705 -15.78 10.99 -38.27
CA ARG A 705 -14.50 11.41 -38.85
C ARG A 705 -13.57 10.20 -39.03
N PRO A 706 -13.05 9.94 -40.24
CA PRO A 706 -12.12 8.85 -40.46
C PRO A 706 -10.69 9.30 -40.15
N LEU A 707 -10.31 9.30 -38.86
CA LEU A 707 -9.00 9.76 -38.39
C LEU A 707 -7.99 8.60 -38.28
N GLU A 708 -6.81 8.78 -38.86
CA GLU A 708 -5.69 7.82 -38.78
C GLU A 708 -4.87 7.98 -37.49
N ASP A 709 -3.73 7.28 -37.41
CA ASP A 709 -2.78 7.33 -36.30
C ASP A 709 -2.21 8.73 -36.05
N SER A 710 -1.98 9.49 -37.11
CA SER A 710 -1.54 10.89 -37.07
C SER A 710 -2.59 11.86 -36.53
N GLY A 711 -3.85 11.41 -36.42
CA GLY A 711 -5.00 12.25 -36.06
C GLY A 711 -5.55 13.07 -37.22
N PHE A 712 -5.03 12.90 -38.43
CA PHE A 712 -5.57 13.51 -39.64
C PHE A 712 -6.56 12.58 -40.36
N PRO A 713 -7.42 13.13 -41.24
CA PRO A 713 -8.28 12.32 -42.09
C PRO A 713 -7.48 11.32 -42.93
N THR A 714 -8.04 10.13 -43.13
CA THR A 714 -7.40 9.06 -43.91
C THR A 714 -7.29 9.37 -45.40
N ASP A 715 -6.16 9.00 -45.98
CA ASP A 715 -5.98 8.98 -47.44
C ASP A 715 -6.56 7.70 -48.07
N ALA A 716 -6.89 6.69 -47.25
CA ALA A 716 -7.46 5.44 -47.71
C ALA A 716 -8.93 5.59 -48.11
N ARG A 717 -9.42 4.64 -48.92
CA ARG A 717 -10.85 4.57 -49.25
C ARG A 717 -11.67 4.31 -47.99
N ALA A 718 -12.89 4.85 -47.94
CA ALA A 718 -13.78 4.71 -46.80
C ALA A 718 -14.02 3.25 -46.38
N ASP A 719 -14.15 2.34 -47.35
CA ASP A 719 -14.36 0.90 -47.10
C ASP A 719 -13.13 0.26 -46.44
N ASP A 720 -11.93 0.68 -46.84
CA ASP A 720 -10.68 0.18 -46.29
C ASP A 720 -10.52 0.64 -44.83
N TYR A 721 -10.78 1.93 -44.57
CA TYR A 721 -10.80 2.48 -43.22
C TYR A 721 -11.87 1.82 -42.33
N ALA A 722 -13.10 1.65 -42.84
CA ALA A 722 -14.19 1.01 -42.12
C ALA A 722 -13.84 -0.43 -41.72
N ARG A 723 -13.19 -1.17 -42.62
CA ARG A 723 -12.68 -2.52 -42.36
C ARG A 723 -11.60 -2.53 -41.28
N TRP A 724 -10.66 -1.59 -41.31
CA TRP A 724 -9.59 -1.49 -40.31
C TRP A 724 -10.08 -1.12 -38.90
N MET A 725 -11.17 -0.36 -38.85
CA MET A 725 -11.77 0.20 -37.63
C MET A 725 -13.01 -0.55 -37.13
N GLN A 726 -13.36 -1.66 -37.76
CA GLN A 726 -14.51 -2.46 -37.39
C GLN A 726 -14.40 -3.00 -35.95
N ALA A 727 -15.54 -3.07 -35.25
CA ALA A 727 -15.61 -3.58 -33.88
C ALA A 727 -15.02 -5.00 -33.75
N PRO A 728 -14.42 -5.34 -32.58
CA PRO A 728 -13.99 -6.71 -32.32
C PRO A 728 -15.17 -7.67 -32.40
N THR A 729 -15.05 -8.74 -33.19
CA THR A 729 -15.97 -9.86 -33.13
C THR A 729 -15.48 -10.83 -32.07
N VAL A 730 -16.40 -11.35 -31.24
CA VAL A 730 -16.08 -12.50 -30.39
C VAL A 730 -15.82 -13.66 -31.34
N MET A 731 -14.55 -14.07 -31.50
CA MET A 731 -14.28 -15.40 -32.03
C MET A 731 -14.88 -16.37 -31.03
N SER A 732 -16.09 -16.88 -31.32
CA SER A 732 -16.61 -18.06 -30.64
C SER A 732 -15.51 -19.10 -30.69
N GLY A 733 -14.97 -19.46 -29.53
CA GLY A 733 -13.90 -20.42 -29.42
C GLY A 733 -14.31 -21.68 -30.17
N ARG A 734 -13.61 -21.99 -31.26
CA ARG A 734 -13.49 -23.37 -31.72
C ARG A 734 -12.84 -24.10 -30.55
N THR A 735 -13.65 -24.84 -29.81
CA THR A 735 -13.20 -25.96 -29.00
C THR A 735 -12.29 -26.81 -29.88
N GLN A 736 -10.99 -26.78 -29.61
CA GLN A 736 -10.07 -27.85 -29.98
C GLN A 736 -10.08 -28.88 -28.87
#